data_AF-A0AAW9RG94-F1
#
_entry.id   AF-A0AAW9RG94-F1
#
_cell.length_a   1.000
_cell.length_b   1.000
_cell.length_c   1.000
_cell.angle_alpha   90.00
_cell.angle_beta   90.00
_cell.angle_gamma   90.00
#
_symmetry.space_group_name_H-M   'P 1'
#
loop_
_entity.id
_entity.type
_entity.pdbx_description
1 polymer ?
#
loop_
_entity_poly.entity_id
_entity_poly.type
_entity_poly.pdbx_seq_one_letter_code
_entity_poly.pdbx_strand_id
1 'polypeptide(L)'
;MSAIDSSDDASLPLLENASPAIKRALEQIPRDAFQLDTSVQNASGHPAWSTLGMLETVSLGRAARIAPGDRVLEIGTGTGYRAALLGGIAAEVHTVETVEALVRHAKTVYERLGYRNVHAHFGDGLLGLPEEAPFDAIVFCVRGGRVPPELRRQLADGGRLVALVGQPARILRVTRVGDRFDEELLSPGSGSCRLGDVLVEMGLVDRGSVEEVARDAATEGRSFESALLARGLVDEAELYRALAVRHGCEQATAGELLRQLNPDLYQRVSTPYLEYACVLPIRREGHLLFVATTDPSGRFDALAAALNAHDVHRYLVTPTDFQRIWSALTLGPLKEQKPMEESEAKDLAPTRDLFGDHSLDSRMVAIFEAMLLDAVAERASDIHLEVYDENVRIRFRIDGELRDMSHFQLTRFELRSLINVLKINAELDIAEHRLPQGGRFRRRAGSSTFDLRVQTQPALYGEHAIIRLLPQDEHVLSIRELGFPDRIADEYRRLLENPGGLILVVGPTGSGKSTTLYAGLRVLSRDASRKVITIEDPIEYSMHNIQQTQARPEIGFVFANAMRAFVREDPDVILVGEIRDSETALEAIRASQTGHLVLSTLHSNDAVDAVQRLFDLDMHANSIASELLAVFAQRLAKRICECCSEPAEPEPAIMAELFPTGDVPSRFRAFKGKGCSACGDRGTKGRVAVLEFLRASADVRSAITRRVTVDELRQVALGAGMITMRDSALKLVTDGVIPLSELPRVLPAERMAEERPPDKVH
;
A
#
# COMPACT_ATOMS: atom_id res chain seq x y z
N MET A 1 1.80 30.40 10.59
CA MET A 1 1.75 31.20 9.34
C MET A 1 3.18 31.49 8.95
N SER A 2 3.78 30.59 8.17
CA SER A 2 5.18 30.73 7.75
C SER A 2 5.40 29.93 6.48
N ALA A 3 5.83 30.66 5.45
CA ALA A 3 6.67 30.24 4.33
C ALA A 3 6.54 28.78 3.89
N ILE A 4 5.78 28.56 2.82
CA ILE A 4 6.09 27.49 1.88
C ILE A 4 7.28 27.99 1.08
N ASP A 5 8.42 27.35 1.28
CA ASP A 5 9.70 27.65 0.66
C ASP A 5 9.57 27.68 -0.87
N SER A 6 9.97 28.79 -1.46
CA SER A 6 9.96 29.06 -2.89
C SER A 6 11.27 28.60 -3.56
N SER A 7 11.72 27.38 -3.30
CA SER A 7 13.05 26.92 -3.74
C SER A 7 13.14 25.48 -4.25
N ASP A 8 12.06 24.90 -4.79
CA ASP A 8 12.14 23.71 -5.65
C ASP A 8 12.11 24.11 -7.13
N ASP A 9 13.12 24.88 -7.52
CA ASP A 9 13.45 25.16 -8.93
C ASP A 9 14.32 24.02 -9.46
N ALA A 10 13.78 22.80 -9.45
CA ALA A 10 14.41 21.61 -9.98
C ALA A 10 14.03 21.44 -11.46
N SER A 11 14.99 21.76 -12.33
CA SER A 11 15.06 21.45 -13.76
C SER A 11 14.14 20.31 -14.24
N LEU A 12 13.03 20.68 -14.90
CA LEU A 12 12.16 19.76 -15.63
C LEU A 12 12.92 19.06 -16.78
N PRO A 13 12.92 17.70 -16.88
CA PRO A 13 13.54 16.96 -17.99
C PRO A 13 12.97 17.31 -19.37
N LEU A 14 11.80 17.95 -19.41
CA LEU A 14 11.13 18.44 -20.62
C LEU A 14 11.84 19.62 -21.28
N LEU A 15 12.70 20.30 -20.52
CA LEU A 15 13.48 21.42 -21.01
C LEU A 15 14.65 20.97 -21.88
N GLU A 16 15.17 19.74 -21.79
CA GLU A 16 16.37 19.36 -22.57
C GLU A 16 16.18 19.54 -24.08
N ASN A 17 14.95 19.32 -24.58
CA ASN A 17 14.59 19.41 -26.01
C ASN A 17 13.72 20.63 -26.38
N ALA A 18 13.44 21.54 -25.43
CA ALA A 18 12.69 22.76 -25.69
C ALA A 18 13.57 23.84 -26.35
N SER A 19 12.98 24.70 -27.18
CA SER A 19 13.74 25.83 -27.76
C SER A 19 14.20 26.78 -26.63
N PRO A 20 15.38 27.42 -26.74
CA PRO A 20 15.86 28.38 -25.72
C PRO A 20 14.89 29.53 -25.43
N ALA A 21 13.96 29.83 -26.34
CA ALA A 21 12.89 30.80 -26.12
C ALA A 21 11.78 30.25 -25.22
N ILE A 22 11.33 29.01 -25.44
CA ILE A 22 10.33 28.33 -24.59
C ILE A 22 10.88 28.13 -23.17
N LYS A 23 12.16 27.75 -23.02
CA LYS A 23 12.78 27.57 -21.69
C LYS A 23 12.76 28.88 -20.87
N ARG A 24 13.20 29.98 -21.49
CA ARG A 24 13.20 31.30 -20.84
C ARG A 24 11.78 31.77 -20.48
N ALA A 25 10.80 31.55 -21.35
CA ALA A 25 9.41 31.87 -21.03
C ALA A 25 8.89 31.03 -19.85
N LEU A 26 9.25 29.74 -19.77
CA LEU A 26 8.84 28.85 -18.67
C LEU A 26 9.44 29.24 -17.31
N GLU A 27 10.65 29.79 -17.29
CA GLU A 27 11.33 30.26 -16.07
C GLU A 27 10.75 31.60 -15.55
N GLN A 28 10.19 32.43 -16.44
CA GLN A 28 9.77 33.79 -16.11
C GLN A 28 8.30 33.91 -15.68
N ILE A 29 7.47 32.89 -15.95
CA ILE A 29 6.03 32.97 -15.73
C ILE A 29 5.65 32.27 -14.41
N PRO A 30 5.18 33.01 -13.39
CA PRO A 30 4.74 32.44 -12.11
C PRO A 30 3.47 31.60 -12.34
N ARG A 31 3.56 30.29 -12.12
CA ARG A 31 2.48 29.34 -12.43
C ARG A 31 1.31 29.43 -11.47
N ASP A 32 1.60 29.66 -10.19
CA ASP A 32 0.61 29.93 -9.15
C ASP A 32 -0.35 31.06 -9.54
N ALA A 33 0.12 32.03 -10.33
CA ALA A 33 -0.70 33.13 -10.80
C ALA A 33 -1.86 32.74 -11.74
N PHE A 34 -1.89 31.53 -12.33
CA PHE A 34 -3.04 31.08 -13.15
C PHE A 34 -3.84 29.94 -12.51
N GLN A 35 -3.76 29.78 -11.18
CA GLN A 35 -4.66 28.87 -10.45
C GLN A 35 -6.10 29.38 -10.50
N LEU A 36 -7.02 28.48 -10.87
CA LEU A 36 -8.45 28.77 -10.89
C LEU A 36 -9.03 28.65 -9.48
N ASP A 37 -9.84 29.62 -9.07
CA ASP A 37 -10.65 29.51 -7.85
C ASP A 37 -11.66 28.37 -7.95
N THR A 38 -12.04 27.78 -6.81
CA THR A 38 -12.97 26.63 -6.73
C THR A 38 -14.30 26.91 -7.45
N SER A 39 -14.79 28.15 -7.45
CA SER A 39 -16.00 28.55 -8.17
C SER A 39 -15.84 28.51 -9.70
N VAL A 40 -14.65 28.84 -10.22
CA VAL A 40 -14.34 28.82 -11.66
C VAL A 40 -14.05 27.39 -12.13
N GLN A 41 -13.41 26.57 -11.29
CA GLN A 41 -13.22 25.14 -11.53
C GLN A 41 -14.57 24.42 -11.66
N ASN A 42 -15.49 24.65 -10.72
CA ASN A 42 -16.82 24.03 -10.74
C ASN A 42 -17.67 24.49 -11.92
N ALA A 43 -17.54 25.74 -12.37
CA ALA A 43 -18.29 26.28 -13.49
C ALA A 43 -17.76 25.85 -14.87
N SER A 44 -16.48 25.53 -14.98
CA SER A 44 -15.83 25.17 -16.25
C SER A 44 -15.69 23.66 -16.47
N GLY A 45 -15.84 22.85 -15.41
CA GLY A 45 -15.61 21.40 -15.49
C GLY A 45 -14.14 21.02 -15.79
N HIS A 46 -13.23 21.99 -15.77
CA HIS A 46 -11.80 21.77 -15.98
C HIS A 46 -11.11 21.45 -14.65
N PRO A 47 -10.32 20.35 -14.57
CA PRO A 47 -9.53 20.09 -13.38
C PRO A 47 -8.51 21.21 -13.15
N ALA A 48 -8.13 21.42 -11.89
CA ALA A 48 -6.94 22.22 -11.57
C ALA A 48 -5.76 21.68 -12.39
N TRP A 49 -5.02 22.59 -13.04
CA TRP A 49 -3.72 22.38 -13.71
C TRP A 49 -3.27 20.93 -13.95
N SER A 50 -3.20 20.50 -15.22
CA SER A 50 -2.58 19.22 -15.59
C SER A 50 -1.24 19.43 -16.30
N THR A 51 -0.19 18.68 -15.90
CA THR A 51 1.11 18.68 -16.59
C THR A 51 0.99 18.29 -18.07
N LEU A 52 -0.06 17.53 -18.40
CA LEU A 52 -0.46 17.17 -19.76
C LEU A 52 -0.63 18.40 -20.66
N GLY A 53 -1.31 19.46 -20.19
CA GLY A 53 -1.49 20.70 -20.94
C GLY A 53 -0.17 21.44 -21.19
N MET A 54 0.78 21.34 -20.27
CA MET A 54 2.12 21.93 -20.38
C MET A 54 2.99 21.19 -21.41
N LEU A 55 2.96 19.86 -21.39
CA LEU A 55 3.64 18.99 -22.35
C LEU A 55 3.15 19.20 -23.79
N GLU A 56 1.83 19.29 -23.95
CA GLU A 56 1.20 19.60 -25.23
C GLU A 56 1.59 21.00 -25.71
N THR A 57 1.65 21.99 -24.81
CA THR A 57 2.08 23.36 -25.12
C THR A 57 3.51 23.40 -25.68
N VAL A 58 4.46 22.74 -25.01
CA VAL A 58 5.86 22.71 -25.44
C VAL A 58 6.01 21.98 -26.77
N SER A 59 5.28 20.87 -26.94
CA SER A 59 5.33 20.04 -28.15
C SER A 59 4.71 20.74 -29.37
N LEU A 60 3.54 21.35 -29.19
CA LEU A 60 2.84 22.09 -30.24
C LEU A 60 3.56 23.40 -30.57
N GLY A 61 4.05 24.15 -29.57
CA GLY A 61 4.84 25.36 -29.80
C GLY A 61 6.13 25.07 -30.58
N ARG A 62 6.80 23.94 -30.30
CA ARG A 62 7.95 23.47 -31.09
C ARG A 62 7.56 23.10 -32.52
N ALA A 63 6.47 22.36 -32.68
CA ALA A 63 6.00 21.95 -34.00
C ALA A 63 5.60 23.14 -34.88
N ALA A 64 5.00 24.17 -34.28
CA ALA A 64 4.59 25.42 -34.91
C ALA A 64 5.79 26.29 -35.31
N ARG A 65 6.96 26.11 -34.68
CA ARG A 65 8.17 26.90 -34.91
C ARG A 65 7.92 28.40 -34.76
N ILE A 66 7.30 28.77 -33.63
CA ILE A 66 6.93 30.15 -33.32
C ILE A 66 8.18 31.02 -33.18
N ALA A 67 8.19 32.16 -33.84
CA ALA A 67 9.26 33.14 -33.85
C ALA A 67 8.85 34.49 -33.21
N PRO A 68 9.81 35.33 -32.78
CA PRO A 68 9.55 36.63 -32.16
C PRO A 68 8.72 37.63 -32.94
N GLY A 69 8.58 37.46 -34.26
CA GLY A 69 7.74 38.31 -35.11
C GLY A 69 6.32 37.77 -35.33
N ASP A 70 6.03 36.56 -34.89
CA ASP A 70 4.80 35.86 -35.28
C ASP A 70 3.58 36.42 -34.55
N ARG A 71 2.46 36.51 -35.27
CA ARG A 71 1.10 36.63 -34.72
C ARG A 71 0.50 35.24 -34.55
N VAL A 72 0.12 34.88 -33.33
CA VAL A 72 -0.29 33.52 -32.99
C VAL A 72 -1.74 33.48 -32.54
N LEU A 73 -2.53 32.56 -33.09
CA LEU A 73 -3.85 32.23 -32.60
C LEU A 73 -3.81 30.91 -31.82
N GLU A 74 -4.32 30.92 -30.61
CA GLU A 74 -4.48 29.76 -29.74
C GLU A 74 -5.96 29.44 -29.56
N ILE A 75 -6.35 28.18 -29.72
CA ILE A 75 -7.73 27.74 -29.51
C ILE A 75 -7.85 26.92 -28.22
N GLY A 76 -8.67 27.41 -27.29
CA GLY A 76 -8.93 26.84 -25.97
C GLY A 76 -8.04 27.46 -24.88
N THR A 77 -8.36 28.67 -24.45
CA THR A 77 -7.59 29.45 -23.45
C THR A 77 -7.33 28.68 -22.15
N GLY A 78 -8.28 27.87 -21.67
CA GLY A 78 -8.13 27.15 -20.41
C GLY A 78 -7.84 28.11 -19.25
N THR A 79 -6.77 27.89 -18.49
CA THR A 79 -6.34 28.81 -17.40
C THR A 79 -5.70 30.11 -17.91
N GLY A 80 -5.37 30.20 -19.20
CA GLY A 80 -4.63 31.31 -19.81
C GLY A 80 -3.11 31.18 -19.77
N TYR A 81 -2.57 30.20 -19.03
CA TYR A 81 -1.13 30.03 -18.90
C TYR A 81 -0.42 29.76 -20.24
N ARG A 82 -1.06 29.01 -21.14
CA ARG A 82 -0.49 28.69 -22.46
C ARG A 82 -0.36 29.94 -23.34
N ALA A 83 -1.40 30.77 -23.41
CA ALA A 83 -1.32 32.03 -24.15
C ALA A 83 -0.20 32.93 -23.62
N ALA A 84 -0.03 32.99 -22.29
CA ALA A 84 1.06 33.72 -21.65
C ALA A 84 2.45 33.17 -22.06
N LEU A 85 2.62 31.84 -22.08
CA LEU A 85 3.86 31.22 -22.55
C LEU A 85 4.16 31.54 -24.01
N LEU A 86 3.15 31.49 -24.88
CA LEU A 86 3.28 31.90 -26.27
C LEU A 86 3.61 33.39 -26.39
N GLY A 87 3.03 34.24 -25.54
CA GLY A 87 3.28 35.67 -25.48
C GLY A 87 4.69 36.05 -25.02
N GLY A 88 5.37 35.16 -24.30
CA GLY A 88 6.79 35.30 -23.99
C GLY A 88 7.73 35.05 -25.19
N ILE A 89 7.18 34.58 -26.33
CA ILE A 89 7.94 34.20 -27.52
C ILE A 89 7.49 34.96 -28.75
N ALA A 90 6.18 35.13 -28.97
CA ALA A 90 5.56 35.73 -30.15
C ALA A 90 5.38 37.25 -30.01
N ALA A 91 5.22 37.95 -31.14
CA ALA A 91 4.96 39.37 -31.14
C ALA A 91 3.56 39.67 -30.58
N GLU A 92 2.58 38.86 -30.94
CA GLU A 92 1.17 39.02 -30.55
C GLU A 92 0.50 37.65 -30.44
N VAL A 93 -0.32 37.44 -29.41
CA VAL A 93 -1.04 36.19 -29.16
C VAL A 93 -2.52 36.47 -28.91
N HIS A 94 -3.37 35.86 -29.71
CA HIS A 94 -4.82 35.85 -29.52
C HIS A 94 -5.25 34.47 -29.06
N THR A 95 -6.10 34.39 -28.03
CA THR A 95 -6.62 33.12 -27.51
C THR A 95 -8.14 33.15 -27.46
N VAL A 96 -8.80 32.10 -27.95
CA VAL A 96 -10.27 32.01 -28.03
C VAL A 96 -10.79 30.90 -27.14
N GLU A 97 -11.83 31.19 -26.36
CA GLU A 97 -12.41 30.28 -25.38
C GLU A 97 -13.94 30.39 -25.33
N THR A 98 -14.61 29.25 -25.17
CA THR A 98 -16.07 29.13 -25.15
C THR A 98 -16.64 29.31 -23.75
N VAL A 99 -15.81 29.23 -22.71
CA VAL A 99 -16.20 29.47 -21.32
C VAL A 99 -15.84 30.90 -20.90
N GLU A 100 -16.86 31.75 -20.76
CA GLU A 100 -16.68 33.17 -20.45
C GLU A 100 -15.93 33.42 -19.13
N ALA A 101 -16.15 32.56 -18.12
CA ALA A 101 -15.47 32.66 -16.83
C ALA A 101 -13.94 32.48 -16.95
N LEU A 102 -13.49 31.61 -17.85
CA LEU A 102 -12.06 31.38 -18.11
C LEU A 102 -11.44 32.57 -18.86
N VAL A 103 -12.17 33.18 -19.80
CA VAL A 103 -11.73 34.41 -20.49
C VAL A 103 -11.55 35.56 -19.49
N ARG A 104 -12.50 35.77 -18.57
CA ARG A 104 -12.40 36.82 -17.55
C ARG A 104 -11.23 36.56 -16.59
N HIS A 105 -11.04 35.30 -16.17
CA HIS A 105 -9.90 34.91 -15.35
C HIS A 105 -8.57 35.22 -16.07
N ALA A 106 -8.41 34.73 -17.30
CA ALA A 106 -7.20 34.92 -18.09
C ALA A 106 -6.87 36.41 -18.29
N LYS A 107 -7.84 37.25 -18.66
CA LYS A 107 -7.65 38.71 -18.78
C LYS A 107 -7.12 39.34 -17.49
N THR A 108 -7.72 38.98 -16.35
CA THR A 108 -7.31 39.49 -15.03
C THR A 108 -5.87 39.09 -14.71
N VAL A 109 -5.49 37.85 -15.02
CA VAL A 109 -4.12 37.36 -14.79
C VAL A 109 -3.12 38.04 -15.74
N TYR A 110 -3.45 38.21 -17.01
CA TYR A 110 -2.61 38.92 -17.98
C TYR A 110 -2.35 40.36 -17.57
N GLU A 111 -3.38 41.09 -17.15
CA GLU A 111 -3.26 42.46 -16.65
C GLU A 111 -2.37 42.52 -15.40
N ARG A 112 -2.58 41.60 -14.44
CA ARG A 112 -1.79 41.51 -13.21
C ARG A 112 -0.31 41.22 -13.47
N LEU A 113 -0.02 40.37 -14.46
CA LEU A 113 1.33 40.01 -14.86
C LEU A 113 1.94 40.97 -15.90
N GLY A 114 1.19 41.98 -16.35
CA GLY A 114 1.69 43.03 -17.25
C GLY A 114 1.78 42.63 -18.72
N TYR A 115 1.10 41.57 -19.16
CA TYR A 115 1.04 41.20 -20.57
C TYR A 115 0.26 42.24 -21.38
N ARG A 116 0.90 42.78 -22.43
CA ARG A 116 0.27 43.75 -23.35
C ARG A 116 0.02 43.19 -24.74
N ASN A 117 0.60 42.03 -25.03
CA ASN A 117 0.60 41.36 -26.32
C ASN A 117 -0.19 40.03 -26.32
N VAL A 118 -0.97 39.77 -25.27
CA VAL A 118 -1.79 38.55 -25.13
C VAL A 118 -3.25 38.96 -24.93
N HIS A 119 -4.12 38.52 -25.83
CA HIS A 119 -5.51 38.95 -25.91
C HIS A 119 -6.46 37.74 -25.86
N ALA A 120 -7.30 37.65 -24.81
CA ALA A 120 -8.32 36.60 -24.70
C ALA A 120 -9.68 37.05 -25.24
N HIS A 121 -10.32 36.18 -26.01
CA HIS A 121 -11.59 36.40 -26.70
C HIS A 121 -12.60 35.33 -26.31
N PHE A 122 -13.83 35.75 -26.05
CA PHE A 122 -14.94 34.84 -25.84
C PHE A 122 -15.61 34.54 -27.18
N GLY A 123 -15.66 33.27 -27.57
CA GLY A 123 -16.22 32.88 -28.86
C GLY A 123 -16.01 31.40 -29.20
N ASP A 124 -16.57 30.98 -30.33
CA ASP A 124 -16.37 29.63 -30.86
C ASP A 124 -15.01 29.55 -31.59
N GLY A 125 -14.02 28.98 -30.91
CA GLY A 125 -12.68 28.80 -31.45
C GLY A 125 -12.60 27.91 -32.70
N LEU A 126 -13.65 27.15 -33.05
CA LEU A 126 -13.69 26.40 -34.31
C LEU A 126 -13.83 27.34 -35.53
N LEU A 127 -14.40 28.53 -35.35
CA LEU A 127 -14.52 29.56 -36.38
C LEU A 127 -13.23 30.40 -36.50
N GLY A 128 -12.28 30.24 -35.58
CA GLY A 128 -11.09 31.07 -35.45
C GLY A 128 -11.42 32.50 -35.03
N LEU A 129 -10.59 33.45 -35.47
CA LEU A 129 -10.74 34.87 -35.20
C LEU A 129 -10.51 35.71 -36.47
N PRO A 130 -11.47 35.70 -37.42
CA PRO A 130 -11.31 36.30 -38.76
C PRO A 130 -10.95 37.79 -38.75
N GLU A 131 -11.44 38.54 -37.76
CA GLU A 131 -11.19 39.97 -37.58
C GLU A 131 -9.72 40.31 -37.29
N GLU A 132 -8.98 39.35 -36.74
CA GLU A 132 -7.56 39.50 -36.38
C GLU A 132 -6.63 38.73 -37.33
N ALA A 133 -7.19 37.93 -38.24
CA ALA A 133 -6.44 37.23 -39.27
C ALA A 133 -5.76 38.22 -40.25
N PRO A 134 -4.62 37.87 -40.87
CA PRO A 134 -4.00 36.54 -40.87
C PRO A 134 -3.03 36.29 -39.70
N PHE A 135 -2.82 35.01 -39.38
CA PHE A 135 -1.91 34.52 -38.33
C PHE A 135 -0.71 33.74 -38.90
N ASP A 136 0.47 33.97 -38.36
CA ASP A 136 1.70 33.26 -38.73
C ASP A 136 1.74 31.85 -38.12
N ALA A 137 1.09 31.66 -36.96
CA ALA A 137 0.89 30.36 -36.38
C ALA A 137 -0.50 30.19 -35.74
N ILE A 138 -1.09 28.99 -35.88
CA ILE A 138 -2.33 28.62 -35.19
C ILE A 138 -2.08 27.35 -34.37
N VAL A 139 -2.36 27.39 -33.08
CA VAL A 139 -2.19 26.28 -32.14
C VAL A 139 -3.57 25.78 -31.72
N PHE A 140 -3.98 24.63 -32.28
CA PHE A 140 -5.29 24.03 -32.07
C PHE A 140 -5.23 22.86 -31.10
N CYS A 141 -5.79 23.05 -29.89
CA CYS A 141 -5.58 22.13 -28.77
C CYS A 141 -6.82 21.32 -28.38
N VAL A 142 -7.85 21.31 -29.21
CA VAL A 142 -9.07 20.52 -28.97
C VAL A 142 -8.81 19.06 -29.34
N ARG A 143 -8.96 18.16 -28.36
CA ARG A 143 -8.71 16.72 -28.52
C ARG A 143 -9.74 16.04 -29.42
N GLY A 144 -9.29 15.13 -30.29
CA GLY A 144 -10.15 14.19 -31.01
C GLY A 144 -10.88 14.74 -32.24
N GLY A 145 -10.70 16.02 -32.59
CA GLY A 145 -11.35 16.65 -33.75
C GLY A 145 -10.48 16.71 -35.02
N ARG A 146 -11.12 16.78 -36.19
CA ARG A 146 -10.45 17.24 -37.43
C ARG A 146 -10.22 18.75 -37.31
N VAL A 147 -9.09 19.24 -37.81
CA VAL A 147 -8.80 20.68 -37.88
C VAL A 147 -9.87 21.38 -38.74
N PRO A 148 -10.61 22.36 -38.20
CA PRO A 148 -11.61 23.11 -38.95
C PRO A 148 -11.01 23.80 -40.21
N PRO A 149 -11.67 23.73 -41.38
CA PRO A 149 -11.25 24.45 -42.57
C PRO A 149 -11.11 25.97 -42.38
N GLU A 150 -11.92 26.54 -41.51
CA GLU A 150 -11.99 27.97 -41.17
C GLU A 150 -10.65 28.45 -40.60
N LEU A 151 -10.03 27.67 -39.71
CA LEU A 151 -8.72 27.97 -39.14
C LEU A 151 -7.62 27.99 -40.20
N ARG A 152 -7.66 27.07 -41.16
CA ARG A 152 -6.65 27.00 -42.24
C ARG A 152 -6.66 28.26 -43.10
N ARG A 153 -7.84 28.81 -43.39
CA ARG A 153 -8.01 30.03 -44.20
C ARG A 153 -7.44 31.28 -43.54
N GLN A 154 -7.28 31.26 -42.22
CA GLN A 154 -6.76 32.39 -41.44
C GLN A 154 -5.24 32.37 -41.30
N LEU A 155 -4.54 31.37 -41.84
CA LEU A 155 -3.08 31.37 -41.90
C LEU A 155 -2.56 32.42 -42.89
N ALA A 156 -1.53 33.16 -42.50
CA ALA A 156 -0.71 33.95 -43.41
C ALA A 156 -0.01 33.03 -44.44
N ASP A 157 0.46 33.60 -45.55
CA ASP A 157 1.28 32.83 -46.49
C ASP A 157 2.59 32.40 -45.81
N GLY A 158 2.93 31.11 -45.87
CA GLY A 158 4.01 30.50 -45.07
C GLY A 158 3.68 30.25 -43.59
N GLY A 159 2.46 30.56 -43.14
CA GLY A 159 1.98 30.32 -41.78
C GLY A 159 1.74 28.84 -41.48
N ARG A 160 1.81 28.46 -40.19
CA ARG A 160 1.68 27.05 -39.76
C ARG A 160 0.57 26.84 -38.74
N LEU A 161 -0.33 25.90 -39.00
CA LEU A 161 -1.28 25.40 -38.01
C LEU A 161 -0.76 24.07 -37.45
N VAL A 162 -0.83 23.90 -36.13
CA VAL A 162 -0.52 22.64 -35.46
C VAL A 162 -1.69 22.14 -34.63
N ALA A 163 -1.93 20.83 -34.66
CA ALA A 163 -3.00 20.18 -33.93
C ALA A 163 -2.62 18.77 -33.47
N LEU A 164 -3.22 18.28 -32.39
CA LEU A 164 -3.15 16.87 -32.01
C LEU A 164 -4.30 16.09 -32.67
N VAL A 165 -3.96 15.08 -33.47
CA VAL A 165 -4.93 14.28 -34.23
C VAL A 165 -4.72 12.77 -34.00
N GLY A 166 -5.82 12.01 -33.99
CA GLY A 166 -5.82 10.55 -33.91
C GLY A 166 -5.63 9.94 -32.51
N GLN A 167 -5.66 8.61 -32.45
CA GLN A 167 -5.40 7.79 -31.26
C GLN A 167 -4.50 6.60 -31.69
N PRO A 168 -3.21 6.54 -31.29
CA PRO A 168 -2.51 7.48 -30.41
C PRO A 168 -2.36 8.88 -31.03
N ALA A 169 -2.34 9.92 -30.19
CA ALA A 169 -2.25 11.32 -30.63
C ALA A 169 -0.94 11.58 -31.38
N ARG A 170 -1.05 12.14 -32.59
CA ARG A 170 0.07 12.60 -33.42
C ARG A 170 -0.06 14.10 -33.67
N ILE A 171 1.05 14.78 -33.94
CA ILE A 171 1.03 16.20 -34.28
C ILE A 171 0.84 16.34 -35.78
N LEU A 172 -0.28 16.93 -36.19
CA LEU A 172 -0.50 17.40 -37.55
C LEU A 172 0.01 18.83 -37.66
N ARG A 173 0.87 19.09 -38.65
CA ARG A 173 1.27 20.43 -39.06
C ARG A 173 0.71 20.72 -40.45
N VAL A 174 0.03 21.83 -40.60
CA VAL A 174 -0.49 22.34 -41.88
C VAL A 174 0.24 23.64 -42.20
N THR A 175 0.90 23.73 -43.34
CA THR A 175 1.60 24.94 -43.78
C THR A 175 0.89 25.54 -44.99
N ARG A 176 0.61 26.84 -44.99
CA ARG A 176 0.05 27.53 -46.16
C ARG A 176 1.16 27.87 -47.15
N VAL A 177 0.99 27.49 -48.42
CA VAL A 177 1.91 27.81 -49.53
C VAL A 177 1.06 28.36 -50.68
N GLY A 178 0.95 29.70 -50.75
CA GLY A 178 0.02 30.39 -51.64
C GLY A 178 -1.43 30.00 -51.37
N ASP A 179 -2.08 29.38 -52.37
CA ASP A 179 -3.46 28.88 -52.30
C ASP A 179 -3.56 27.39 -51.88
N ARG A 180 -2.42 26.75 -51.55
CA ARG A 180 -2.37 25.34 -51.14
C ARG A 180 -2.02 25.18 -49.67
N PHE A 181 -2.40 24.03 -49.12
CA PHE A 181 -2.09 23.63 -47.75
C PHE A 181 -1.33 22.32 -47.76
N ASP A 182 -0.08 22.36 -47.30
CA ASP A 182 0.77 21.18 -47.17
C ASP A 182 0.60 20.60 -45.77
N GLU A 183 0.23 19.32 -45.68
CA GLU A 183 0.02 18.61 -44.43
C GLU A 183 1.17 17.64 -44.13
N GLU A 184 1.67 17.69 -42.90
CA GLU A 184 2.73 16.81 -42.42
C GLU A 184 2.33 16.24 -41.05
N LEU A 185 2.38 14.91 -40.95
CA LEU A 185 2.13 14.20 -39.70
C LEU A 185 3.46 13.91 -39.01
N LEU A 186 3.78 14.73 -38.00
CA LEU A 186 4.98 14.59 -37.20
C LEU A 186 4.79 13.43 -36.21
N SER A 187 5.76 12.51 -36.18
CA SER A 187 5.92 11.59 -35.06
C SER A 187 6.18 12.41 -33.80
N PRO A 188 5.57 12.11 -32.64
CA PRO A 188 5.89 12.81 -31.40
C PRO A 188 7.40 12.64 -31.14
N GLY A 189 8.18 13.67 -31.42
CA GLY A 189 9.63 13.62 -31.30
C GLY A 189 10.01 13.48 -29.84
N SER A 190 10.48 12.30 -29.43
CA SER A 190 11.19 12.04 -28.16
C SER A 190 10.70 12.84 -26.94
N GLY A 191 9.37 12.89 -26.78
CA GLY A 191 8.67 13.60 -25.71
C GLY A 191 7.58 12.72 -25.11
N SER A 192 7.79 11.40 -25.10
CA SER A 192 6.99 10.53 -24.23
C SER A 192 7.33 10.95 -22.80
N CYS A 193 6.39 11.52 -22.07
CA CYS A 193 6.54 11.67 -20.62
C CYS A 193 6.86 10.27 -20.06
N ARG A 194 8.03 10.09 -19.45
CA ARG A 194 8.40 8.79 -18.89
C ARG A 194 7.52 8.57 -17.67
N LEU A 195 7.18 7.32 -17.38
CA LEU A 195 6.35 7.02 -16.21
C LEU A 195 6.97 7.59 -14.92
N GLY A 196 8.30 7.53 -14.80
CA GLY A 196 9.03 8.13 -13.68
C GLY A 196 8.86 9.65 -13.56
N ASP A 197 8.71 10.37 -14.68
CA ASP A 197 8.47 11.82 -14.65
C ASP A 197 7.05 12.12 -14.12
N VAL A 198 6.06 11.35 -14.56
CA VAL A 198 4.66 11.47 -14.09
C VAL A 198 4.56 11.18 -12.58
N LEU A 199 5.27 10.17 -12.10
CA LEU A 199 5.26 9.78 -10.68
C LEU A 199 5.86 10.86 -9.78
N VAL A 200 6.93 11.52 -10.22
CA VAL A 200 7.55 12.64 -9.49
C VAL A 200 6.61 13.84 -9.44
N GLU A 201 5.98 14.16 -10.58
CA GLU A 201 5.06 15.29 -10.67
C GLU A 201 3.77 15.09 -9.85
N MET A 202 3.30 13.85 -9.72
CA MET A 202 2.16 13.52 -8.85
C MET A 202 2.53 13.54 -7.35
N GLY A 203 3.79 13.80 -7.01
CA GLY A 203 4.29 13.79 -5.63
C GLY A 203 4.33 12.39 -5.01
N LEU A 204 4.32 11.34 -5.84
CA LEU A 204 4.27 9.95 -5.38
C LEU A 204 5.68 9.41 -5.08
N VAL A 205 6.69 9.84 -5.83
CA VAL A 205 8.09 9.37 -5.69
C VAL A 205 9.05 10.53 -5.91
N ASP A 206 10.20 10.56 -5.23
CA ASP A 206 11.26 11.53 -5.52
C ASP A 206 12.13 11.13 -6.73
N ARG A 207 12.84 12.10 -7.31
CA ARG A 207 13.65 11.86 -8.51
C ARG A 207 14.80 10.89 -8.29
N GLY A 208 15.44 10.94 -7.12
CA GLY A 208 16.55 10.05 -6.78
C GLY A 208 16.10 8.59 -6.77
N SER A 209 14.96 8.33 -6.12
CA SER A 209 14.34 7.00 -6.09
C SER A 209 13.99 6.47 -7.48
N VAL A 210 13.46 7.31 -8.38
CA VAL A 210 13.14 6.91 -9.77
C VAL A 210 14.39 6.45 -10.53
N GLU A 211 15.50 7.17 -10.40
CA GLU A 211 16.75 6.86 -11.10
C GLU A 211 17.44 5.60 -10.55
N GLU A 212 17.37 5.41 -9.24
CA GLU A 212 17.83 4.20 -8.57
C GLU A 212 17.03 2.98 -9.04
N VAL A 213 15.69 3.06 -8.97
CA VAL A 213 14.79 1.99 -9.42
C VAL A 213 15.02 1.64 -10.89
N ALA A 214 15.20 2.63 -11.76
CA ALA A 214 15.45 2.40 -13.18
C ALA A 214 16.78 1.67 -13.43
N ARG A 215 17.84 2.01 -12.68
CA ARG A 215 19.15 1.35 -12.77
C ARG A 215 19.06 -0.11 -12.31
N ASP A 216 18.35 -0.35 -11.22
CA ASP A 216 18.23 -1.67 -10.64
C ASP A 216 17.29 -2.56 -11.46
N ALA A 217 16.22 -1.99 -12.02
CA ALA A 217 15.35 -2.69 -12.97
C ALA A 217 16.12 -3.17 -14.20
N ALA A 218 17.02 -2.33 -14.75
CA ALA A 218 17.88 -2.70 -15.86
C ALA A 218 18.91 -3.79 -15.50
N THR A 219 19.43 -3.77 -14.26
CA THR A 219 20.41 -4.75 -13.79
C THR A 219 19.76 -6.11 -13.50
N GLU A 220 18.53 -6.12 -12.97
CA GLU A 220 17.78 -7.32 -12.61
C GLU A 220 16.91 -7.88 -13.75
N GLY A 221 16.81 -7.17 -14.89
CA GLY A 221 16.00 -7.61 -16.03
C GLY A 221 14.48 -7.55 -15.80
N ARG A 222 14.01 -6.75 -14.84
CA ARG A 222 12.60 -6.55 -14.50
C ARG A 222 12.03 -5.28 -15.12
N SER A 223 10.71 -5.15 -15.22
CA SER A 223 10.10 -3.90 -15.70
C SER A 223 10.19 -2.79 -14.65
N PHE A 224 10.23 -1.54 -15.10
CA PHE A 224 10.29 -0.38 -14.21
C PHE A 224 9.07 -0.31 -13.27
N GLU A 225 7.89 -0.63 -13.80
CA GLU A 225 6.62 -0.75 -13.08
C GLU A 225 6.70 -1.79 -11.94
N SER A 226 7.23 -2.99 -12.24
CA SER A 226 7.37 -4.05 -11.24
C SER A 226 8.39 -3.70 -10.14
N ALA A 227 9.45 -2.97 -10.50
CA ALA A 227 10.50 -2.56 -9.58
C ALA A 227 9.99 -1.51 -8.58
N LEU A 228 9.14 -0.59 -9.04
CA LEU A 228 8.48 0.41 -8.20
C LEU A 228 7.56 -0.23 -7.16
N LEU A 229 6.72 -1.20 -7.57
CA LEU A 229 5.82 -1.92 -6.68
C LEU A 229 6.58 -2.79 -5.67
N ALA A 230 7.61 -3.50 -6.11
CA ALA A 230 8.41 -4.39 -5.25
C ALA A 230 9.15 -3.63 -4.13
N ARG A 231 9.48 -2.35 -4.35
CA ARG A 231 10.09 -1.48 -3.34
C ARG A 231 9.08 -0.74 -2.46
N GLY A 232 7.79 -0.86 -2.74
CA GLY A 232 6.73 -0.14 -2.03
C GLY A 232 6.83 1.39 -2.18
N LEU A 233 7.45 1.87 -3.26
CA LEU A 233 7.56 3.31 -3.54
C LEU A 233 6.24 3.91 -4.03
N VAL A 234 5.41 3.09 -4.68
CA VAL A 234 4.01 3.38 -5.01
C VAL A 234 3.19 2.12 -4.83
N ASP A 235 1.91 2.28 -4.53
CA ASP A 235 0.96 1.17 -4.61
C ASP A 235 0.42 0.95 -6.03
N GLU A 236 -0.31 -0.15 -6.23
CA GLU A 236 -0.88 -0.53 -7.53
C GLU A 236 -1.86 0.52 -8.07
N ALA A 237 -2.64 1.15 -7.18
CA ALA A 237 -3.62 2.16 -7.57
C ALA A 237 -2.96 3.47 -8.00
N GLU A 238 -1.92 3.90 -7.28
CA GLU A 238 -1.09 5.07 -7.57
C GLU A 238 -0.33 4.90 -8.90
N LEU A 239 0.27 3.73 -9.11
CA LEU A 239 0.95 3.39 -10.36
C LEU A 239 0.00 3.46 -11.56
N TYR A 240 -1.18 2.84 -11.45
CA TYR A 240 -2.17 2.84 -12.50
C TYR A 240 -2.82 4.21 -12.71
N ARG A 241 -2.89 5.06 -11.69
CA ARG A 241 -3.25 6.47 -11.84
C ARG A 241 -2.23 7.22 -12.68
N ALA A 242 -0.94 7.03 -12.41
CA ALA A 242 0.14 7.63 -13.18
C ALA A 242 0.15 7.13 -14.63
N LEU A 243 -0.11 5.84 -14.86
CA LEU A 243 -0.26 5.28 -16.21
C LEU A 243 -1.48 5.85 -16.93
N ALA A 244 -2.62 6.03 -16.26
CA ALA A 244 -3.82 6.63 -16.85
C ALA A 244 -3.54 8.08 -17.31
N VAL A 245 -2.87 8.87 -16.45
CA VAL A 245 -2.43 10.23 -16.77
C VAL A 245 -1.48 10.25 -17.97
N ARG A 246 -0.47 9.36 -17.99
CA ARG A 246 0.51 9.25 -19.08
C ARG A 246 -0.14 8.94 -20.43
N HIS A 247 -1.15 8.10 -20.44
CA HIS A 247 -1.82 7.63 -21.66
C HIS A 247 -3.08 8.42 -22.02
N GLY A 248 -3.48 9.40 -21.19
CA GLY A 248 -4.66 10.23 -21.42
C GLY A 248 -5.97 9.45 -21.32
N CYS A 249 -6.01 8.42 -20.47
CA CYS A 249 -7.18 7.60 -20.19
C CYS A 249 -7.74 7.93 -18.79
N GLU A 250 -8.98 7.56 -18.53
CA GLU A 250 -9.59 7.68 -17.21
C GLU A 250 -9.23 6.46 -16.37
N GLN A 251 -8.86 6.64 -15.09
CA GLN A 251 -8.75 5.52 -14.15
C GLN A 251 -10.11 5.26 -13.54
N ALA A 252 -10.52 4.00 -13.46
CA ALA A 252 -11.73 3.60 -12.73
C ALA A 252 -11.45 2.40 -11.84
N THR A 253 -12.28 2.24 -10.82
CA THR A 253 -12.23 1.08 -9.90
C THR A 253 -13.27 0.03 -10.29
N ALA A 254 -13.10 -1.20 -9.83
CA ALA A 254 -14.10 -2.25 -10.04
C ALA A 254 -15.48 -1.83 -9.51
N GLY A 255 -15.57 -1.19 -8.34
CA GLY A 255 -16.85 -0.77 -7.75
C GLY A 255 -17.63 0.26 -8.57
N GLU A 256 -16.93 1.12 -9.32
CA GLU A 256 -17.55 2.10 -10.23
C GLU A 256 -18.06 1.44 -11.51
N LEU A 257 -17.29 0.49 -12.05
CA LEU A 257 -17.59 -0.14 -13.34
C LEU A 257 -18.58 -1.29 -13.24
N LEU A 258 -18.55 -2.06 -12.13
CA LEU A 258 -19.48 -3.17 -11.91
C LEU A 258 -20.95 -2.75 -11.98
N ARG A 259 -21.27 -1.52 -11.56
CA ARG A 259 -22.63 -0.96 -11.63
C ARG A 259 -23.10 -0.62 -13.05
N GLN A 260 -22.16 -0.47 -13.98
CA GLN A 260 -22.40 -0.08 -15.36
C GLN A 260 -22.30 -1.26 -16.34
N LEU A 261 -21.98 -2.44 -15.81
CA LEU A 261 -21.64 -3.63 -16.57
C LEU A 261 -22.86 -4.15 -17.36
N ASN A 262 -22.66 -4.40 -18.65
CA ASN A 262 -23.61 -5.06 -19.52
C ASN A 262 -23.10 -6.47 -19.90
N PRO A 263 -23.60 -7.55 -19.25
CA PRO A 263 -23.15 -8.92 -19.49
C PRO A 263 -23.33 -9.41 -20.93
N ASP A 264 -24.28 -8.87 -21.70
CA ASP A 264 -24.52 -9.28 -23.09
C ASP A 264 -23.35 -8.94 -24.01
N LEU A 265 -22.56 -7.90 -23.68
CA LEU A 265 -21.38 -7.53 -24.46
C LEU A 265 -20.24 -8.53 -24.27
N TYR A 266 -20.10 -9.07 -23.06
CA TYR A 266 -19.10 -10.09 -22.74
C TYR A 266 -19.39 -11.39 -23.52
N GLN A 267 -20.64 -11.86 -23.53
CA GLN A 267 -21.02 -13.13 -24.18
C GLN A 267 -20.81 -13.14 -25.70
N ARG A 268 -20.68 -11.97 -26.33
CA ARG A 268 -20.50 -11.82 -27.77
C ARG A 268 -19.04 -11.89 -28.22
N VAL A 269 -18.10 -11.99 -27.28
CA VAL A 269 -16.66 -12.03 -27.55
C VAL A 269 -16.07 -13.24 -26.84
N SER A 270 -15.07 -13.88 -27.45
CA SER A 270 -14.50 -15.09 -26.86
C SER A 270 -13.72 -14.78 -25.57
N THR A 271 -14.00 -15.53 -24.51
CA THR A 271 -13.31 -15.42 -23.23
C THR A 271 -11.78 -15.50 -23.37
N PRO A 272 -11.20 -16.43 -24.14
CA PRO A 272 -9.73 -16.47 -24.31
C PRO A 272 -9.15 -15.21 -24.97
N TYR A 273 -9.91 -14.52 -25.83
CA TYR A 273 -9.47 -13.25 -26.43
C TYR A 273 -9.48 -12.12 -25.42
N LEU A 274 -10.56 -11.99 -24.64
CA LEU A 274 -10.70 -10.94 -23.62
C LEU A 274 -9.63 -11.08 -22.52
N GLU A 275 -9.29 -12.32 -22.16
CA GLU A 275 -8.23 -12.64 -21.21
C GLU A 275 -6.85 -12.32 -21.79
N TYR A 276 -6.55 -12.82 -22.99
CA TYR A 276 -5.27 -12.56 -23.67
C TYR A 276 -5.03 -11.07 -23.92
N ALA A 277 -6.05 -10.35 -24.38
CA ALA A 277 -5.97 -8.92 -24.66
C ALA A 277 -6.17 -8.04 -23.42
N CYS A 278 -6.38 -8.65 -22.23
CA CYS A 278 -6.62 -7.97 -20.96
C CYS A 278 -7.62 -6.81 -21.10
N VAL A 279 -8.77 -7.10 -21.70
CA VAL A 279 -9.82 -6.11 -21.98
C VAL A 279 -11.20 -6.66 -21.65
N LEU A 280 -12.04 -5.81 -21.08
CA LEU A 280 -13.42 -6.14 -20.72
C LEU A 280 -14.38 -5.08 -21.26
N PRO A 281 -15.38 -5.46 -22.09
CA PRO A 281 -16.43 -4.53 -22.49
C PRO A 281 -17.35 -4.25 -21.30
N ILE A 282 -17.45 -2.99 -20.89
CA ILE A 282 -18.28 -2.57 -19.75
C ILE A 282 -19.69 -2.22 -20.22
N ARG A 283 -19.80 -1.28 -21.15
CA ARG A 283 -21.08 -0.84 -21.73
C ARG A 283 -20.91 -0.29 -23.14
N ARG A 284 -22.02 -0.12 -23.85
CA ARG A 284 -22.05 0.48 -25.19
C ARG A 284 -23.16 1.51 -25.28
N GLU A 285 -22.84 2.70 -25.76
CA GLU A 285 -23.79 3.79 -26.02
C GLU A 285 -23.71 4.19 -27.48
N GLY A 286 -24.73 3.83 -28.28
CA GLY A 286 -24.73 4.06 -29.71
C GLY A 286 -23.53 3.39 -30.39
N HIS A 287 -22.61 4.21 -30.90
CA HIS A 287 -21.37 3.79 -31.58
C HIS A 287 -20.12 3.83 -30.68
N LEU A 288 -20.25 4.25 -29.42
CA LEU A 288 -19.16 4.34 -28.46
C LEU A 288 -19.15 3.12 -27.54
N LEU A 289 -18.04 2.39 -27.51
CA LEU A 289 -17.81 1.25 -26.62
C LEU A 289 -16.94 1.68 -25.44
N PHE A 290 -17.39 1.39 -24.21
CA PHE A 290 -16.63 1.63 -23.00
C PHE A 290 -15.97 0.32 -22.57
N VAL A 291 -14.64 0.34 -22.41
CA VAL A 291 -13.84 -0.84 -22.06
C VAL A 291 -13.01 -0.59 -20.82
N ALA A 292 -12.85 -1.62 -19.98
CA ALA A 292 -11.85 -1.67 -18.92
C ALA A 292 -10.64 -2.47 -19.40
N THR A 293 -9.43 -2.01 -19.12
CA THR A 293 -8.20 -2.71 -19.52
C THR A 293 -7.09 -2.46 -18.51
N THR A 294 -6.15 -3.40 -18.41
CA THR A 294 -4.89 -3.22 -17.66
C THR A 294 -3.75 -2.72 -18.55
N ASP A 295 -3.93 -2.78 -19.89
CA ASP A 295 -2.95 -2.34 -20.86
C ASP A 295 -3.39 -1.00 -21.50
N PRO A 296 -2.77 0.13 -21.10
CA PRO A 296 -3.14 1.44 -21.66
C PRO A 296 -2.75 1.59 -23.14
N SER A 297 -1.91 0.70 -23.68
CA SER A 297 -1.47 0.69 -25.08
C SER A 297 -2.21 -0.34 -25.94
N GLY A 298 -3.18 -1.05 -25.36
CA GLY A 298 -3.94 -2.09 -26.03
C GLY A 298 -4.62 -1.60 -27.31
N ARG A 299 -4.73 -2.50 -28.30
CA ARG A 299 -5.48 -2.24 -29.55
C ARG A 299 -6.88 -2.81 -29.43
N PHE A 300 -7.88 -1.95 -29.61
CA PHE A 300 -9.29 -2.31 -29.40
C PHE A 300 -10.11 -2.40 -30.70
N ASP A 301 -9.49 -2.22 -31.87
CA ASP A 301 -10.18 -2.19 -33.17
C ASP A 301 -10.95 -3.49 -33.43
N ALA A 302 -10.35 -4.64 -33.11
CA ALA A 302 -10.98 -5.95 -33.28
C ALA A 302 -12.18 -6.14 -32.33
N LEU A 303 -12.07 -5.68 -31.08
CA LEU A 303 -13.14 -5.71 -30.10
C LEU A 303 -14.30 -4.77 -30.49
N ALA A 304 -13.98 -3.56 -30.94
CA ALA A 304 -14.95 -2.58 -31.42
C ALA A 304 -15.71 -3.11 -32.65
N ALA A 305 -14.99 -3.71 -33.61
CA ALA A 305 -15.59 -4.35 -34.77
C ALA A 305 -16.52 -5.51 -34.37
N ALA A 306 -16.10 -6.39 -33.45
CA ALA A 306 -16.92 -7.51 -32.97
C ALA A 306 -18.21 -7.05 -32.26
N LEU A 307 -18.17 -5.90 -31.59
CA LEU A 307 -19.29 -5.32 -30.85
C LEU A 307 -20.06 -4.24 -31.63
N ASN A 308 -19.80 -4.08 -32.93
CA ASN A 308 -20.41 -3.09 -33.81
C ASN A 308 -20.33 -1.66 -33.24
N ALA A 309 -19.13 -1.25 -32.81
CA ALA A 309 -18.80 0.09 -32.34
C ALA A 309 -17.76 0.76 -33.27
N HIS A 310 -17.78 2.09 -33.34
CA HIS A 310 -16.85 2.88 -34.16
C HIS A 310 -15.78 3.58 -33.32
N ASP A 311 -16.10 3.91 -32.07
CA ASP A 311 -15.21 4.58 -31.14
C ASP A 311 -15.09 3.79 -29.83
N VAL A 312 -13.96 3.92 -29.14
CA VAL A 312 -13.68 3.24 -27.88
C VAL A 312 -13.25 4.25 -26.81
N HIS A 313 -14.01 4.30 -25.72
CA HIS A 313 -13.62 4.96 -24.49
C HIS A 313 -12.99 3.94 -23.53
N ARG A 314 -11.84 4.30 -22.93
CA ARG A 314 -11.00 3.37 -22.17
C ARG A 314 -10.89 3.80 -20.72
N TYR A 315 -11.29 2.90 -19.83
CA TYR A 315 -10.95 2.94 -18.41
C TYR A 315 -9.72 2.08 -18.17
N LEU A 316 -8.69 2.68 -17.59
CA LEU A 316 -7.55 1.95 -17.10
C LEU A 316 -7.87 1.46 -15.68
N VAL A 317 -7.79 0.16 -15.47
CA VAL A 317 -8.06 -0.50 -14.18
C VAL A 317 -6.80 -1.24 -13.74
N THR A 318 -6.61 -1.41 -12.42
CA THR A 318 -5.51 -2.23 -11.91
C THR A 318 -5.69 -3.71 -12.30
N PRO A 319 -4.63 -4.52 -12.39
CA PRO A 319 -4.72 -5.97 -12.53
C PRO A 319 -5.67 -6.59 -11.51
N THR A 320 -5.62 -6.12 -10.26
CA THR A 320 -6.56 -6.52 -9.22
C THR A 320 -8.01 -6.18 -9.59
N ASP A 321 -8.32 -4.94 -9.96
CA ASP A 321 -9.68 -4.53 -10.33
C ASP A 321 -10.17 -5.20 -11.63
N PHE A 322 -9.27 -5.43 -12.58
CA PHE A 322 -9.57 -6.18 -13.80
C PHE A 322 -10.04 -7.59 -13.45
N GLN A 323 -9.32 -8.29 -12.57
CA GLN A 323 -9.71 -9.62 -12.11
C GLN A 323 -11.02 -9.59 -11.34
N ARG A 324 -11.29 -8.56 -10.54
CA ARG A 324 -12.59 -8.41 -9.85
C ARG A 324 -13.76 -8.26 -10.83
N ILE A 325 -13.61 -7.42 -11.86
CA ILE A 325 -14.62 -7.26 -12.91
C ILE A 325 -14.76 -8.57 -13.71
N TRP A 326 -13.64 -9.23 -14.01
CA TRP A 326 -13.59 -10.52 -14.71
C TRP A 326 -14.34 -11.62 -13.95
N SER A 327 -14.07 -11.77 -12.65
CA SER A 327 -14.77 -12.70 -11.77
C SER A 327 -16.27 -12.40 -11.72
N ALA A 328 -16.68 -11.13 -11.61
CA ALA A 328 -18.09 -10.78 -11.64
C ALA A 328 -18.78 -11.13 -12.97
N LEU A 329 -18.10 -10.95 -14.11
CA LEU A 329 -18.61 -11.30 -15.45
C LEU A 329 -18.74 -12.82 -15.65
N THR A 330 -17.78 -13.58 -15.11
CA THR A 330 -17.77 -15.04 -15.19
C THR A 330 -18.72 -15.71 -14.18
N LEU A 331 -19.07 -15.02 -13.08
CA LEU A 331 -19.94 -15.51 -12.01
C LEU A 331 -21.39 -14.98 -12.09
N GLY A 332 -21.70 -14.03 -12.97
CA GLY A 332 -23.06 -13.53 -13.21
C GLY A 332 -24.02 -14.62 -13.72
N PRO A 333 -25.35 -14.42 -13.64
CA PRO A 333 -26.33 -15.48 -13.87
C PRO A 333 -26.34 -15.89 -15.34
N LEU A 334 -25.63 -16.97 -15.66
CA LEU A 334 -25.89 -17.77 -16.84
C LEU A 334 -27.30 -18.35 -16.69
N LYS A 335 -28.25 -17.82 -17.47
CA LYS A 335 -29.61 -18.36 -17.57
C LYS A 335 -29.58 -19.85 -17.91
N GLU A 336 -30.24 -20.62 -17.06
CA GLU A 336 -31.05 -21.80 -17.37
C GLU A 336 -30.53 -22.69 -18.51
N GLN A 337 -29.59 -23.58 -18.18
CA GLN A 337 -29.65 -24.89 -18.82
C GLN A 337 -30.92 -25.57 -18.32
N LYS A 338 -31.78 -25.96 -19.28
CA LYS A 338 -33.11 -26.57 -19.06
C LYS A 338 -33.15 -27.53 -17.87
N PRO A 339 -34.22 -27.52 -17.05
CA PRO A 339 -34.42 -28.56 -16.06
C PRO A 339 -34.53 -29.90 -16.78
N MET A 340 -33.58 -30.80 -16.53
CA MET A 340 -33.75 -32.21 -16.85
C MET A 340 -34.75 -32.75 -15.82
N GLU A 341 -35.84 -33.33 -16.32
CA GLU A 341 -37.02 -33.75 -15.57
C GLU A 341 -36.68 -34.53 -14.30
N GLU A 342 -37.34 -34.17 -13.20
CA GLU A 342 -37.36 -34.93 -11.95
C GLU A 342 -37.85 -36.36 -12.21
N SER A 343 -36.96 -37.34 -12.04
CA SER A 343 -37.36 -38.74 -11.85
C SER A 343 -37.18 -39.10 -10.38
N GLU A 344 -38.29 -39.51 -9.79
CA GLU A 344 -38.50 -39.86 -8.39
C GLU A 344 -37.47 -40.85 -7.81
N ALA A 345 -37.23 -40.67 -6.51
CA ALA A 345 -36.35 -41.45 -5.66
C ALA A 345 -36.61 -42.97 -5.69
N LYS A 346 -35.54 -43.75 -5.85
CA LYS A 346 -35.40 -45.11 -5.28
C LYS A 346 -33.97 -45.37 -4.78
N ASP A 347 -33.94 -46.04 -3.64
CA ASP A 347 -32.83 -46.32 -2.73
C ASP A 347 -31.64 -47.16 -3.27
N LEU A 348 -30.47 -46.84 -2.69
CA LEU A 348 -29.36 -47.70 -2.20
C LEU A 348 -28.63 -48.68 -3.15
N ALA A 349 -27.43 -48.28 -3.60
CA ALA A 349 -26.12 -48.94 -3.33
C ALA A 349 -24.99 -48.28 -4.16
N PRO A 350 -23.71 -48.32 -3.70
CA PRO A 350 -22.65 -47.45 -4.19
C PRO A 350 -21.98 -48.03 -5.43
N THR A 351 -22.21 -47.40 -6.58
CA THR A 351 -21.39 -47.58 -7.77
C THR A 351 -20.69 -46.28 -8.07
N ARG A 352 -19.37 -46.32 -7.89
CA ARG A 352 -18.34 -45.46 -8.49
C ARG A 352 -18.85 -44.56 -9.61
N ASP A 353 -19.05 -43.29 -9.28
CA ASP A 353 -18.66 -42.15 -10.10
C ASP A 353 -17.88 -41.19 -9.19
N LEU A 354 -16.66 -41.61 -8.86
CA LEU A 354 -15.59 -40.70 -8.45
C LEU A 354 -15.20 -39.96 -9.72
N PHE A 355 -15.60 -38.68 -9.81
CA PHE A 355 -15.33 -37.63 -10.81
C PHE A 355 -16.63 -36.99 -11.32
N GLY A 356 -17.38 -36.40 -10.38
CA GLY A 356 -18.48 -35.50 -10.69
C GLY A 356 -17.97 -34.08 -10.99
N ASP A 357 -18.13 -33.66 -12.24
CA ASP A 357 -18.15 -32.29 -12.76
C ASP A 357 -16.96 -31.36 -12.43
N HIS A 358 -15.84 -31.53 -13.15
CA HIS A 358 -14.67 -30.63 -13.13
C HIS A 358 -15.01 -29.14 -13.32
N SER A 359 -16.17 -28.80 -13.88
CA SER A 359 -16.61 -27.41 -14.10
C SER A 359 -16.98 -26.70 -12.79
N LEU A 360 -17.61 -27.41 -11.85
CA LEU A 360 -18.03 -26.86 -10.55
C LEU A 360 -16.83 -26.62 -9.62
N ASP A 361 -15.88 -27.56 -9.58
CA ASP A 361 -14.64 -27.40 -8.81
C ASP A 361 -13.84 -26.19 -9.33
N SER A 362 -13.73 -26.04 -10.66
CA SER A 362 -13.05 -24.90 -11.27
C SER A 362 -13.73 -23.56 -10.95
N ARG A 363 -15.07 -23.52 -10.91
CA ARG A 363 -15.82 -22.33 -10.50
C ARG A 363 -15.59 -22.00 -9.02
N MET A 364 -15.59 -22.99 -8.13
CA MET A 364 -15.36 -22.75 -6.69
C MET A 364 -13.93 -22.30 -6.41
N VAL A 365 -12.94 -22.82 -7.16
CA VAL A 365 -11.55 -22.32 -7.12
C VAL A 365 -11.51 -20.85 -7.54
N ALA A 366 -12.17 -20.47 -8.63
CA ALA A 366 -12.21 -19.06 -9.06
C ALA A 366 -12.91 -18.14 -8.05
N ILE A 367 -14.00 -18.59 -7.40
CA ILE A 367 -14.67 -17.84 -6.33
C ILE A 367 -13.73 -17.65 -5.14
N PHE A 368 -13.02 -18.70 -4.73
CA PHE A 368 -12.04 -18.62 -3.66
C PHE A 368 -10.92 -17.62 -3.99
N GLU A 369 -10.39 -17.66 -5.21
CA GLU A 369 -9.35 -16.73 -5.66
C GLU A 369 -9.86 -15.27 -5.67
N ALA A 370 -11.10 -15.05 -6.12
CA ALA A 370 -11.73 -13.73 -6.07
C ALA A 370 -11.91 -13.23 -4.63
N MET A 371 -12.38 -14.10 -3.72
CA MET A 371 -12.52 -13.77 -2.30
C MET A 371 -11.16 -13.43 -1.67
N LEU A 372 -10.11 -14.19 -2.02
CA LEU A 372 -8.76 -13.95 -1.53
C LEU A 372 -8.23 -12.60 -2.02
N LEU A 373 -8.42 -12.26 -3.30
CA LEU A 373 -8.01 -10.97 -3.85
C LEU A 373 -8.74 -9.80 -3.18
N ASP A 374 -10.06 -9.91 -2.99
CA ASP A 374 -10.83 -8.87 -2.28
C ASP A 374 -10.36 -8.72 -0.82
N ALA A 375 -10.08 -9.82 -0.12
CA ALA A 375 -9.57 -9.79 1.24
C ALA A 375 -8.19 -9.09 1.33
N VAL A 376 -7.32 -9.31 0.33
CA VAL A 376 -6.02 -8.61 0.24
C VAL A 376 -6.22 -7.13 -0.02
N ALA A 377 -7.08 -6.75 -0.96
CA ALA A 377 -7.35 -5.36 -1.30
C ALA A 377 -7.90 -4.57 -0.10
N GLU A 378 -8.80 -5.18 0.68
CA GLU A 378 -9.39 -4.59 1.88
C GLU A 378 -8.49 -4.71 3.13
N ARG A 379 -7.29 -5.32 3.01
CA ARG A 379 -6.36 -5.60 4.12
C ARG A 379 -7.02 -6.37 5.28
N ALA A 380 -7.83 -7.37 4.93
CA ALA A 380 -8.50 -8.23 5.90
C ALA A 380 -7.53 -9.22 6.56
N SER A 381 -7.70 -9.45 7.87
CA SER A 381 -6.94 -10.45 8.63
C SER A 381 -7.55 -11.85 8.52
N ASP A 382 -8.87 -11.95 8.36
CA ASP A 382 -9.60 -13.21 8.34
C ASP A 382 -10.77 -13.15 7.33
N ILE A 383 -11.03 -14.25 6.62
CA ILE A 383 -12.23 -14.49 5.81
C ILE A 383 -13.11 -15.50 6.56
N HIS A 384 -14.39 -15.18 6.69
CA HIS A 384 -15.40 -15.99 7.36
C HIS A 384 -16.42 -16.48 6.33
N LEU A 385 -16.59 -17.79 6.26
CA LEU A 385 -17.55 -18.49 5.41
C LEU A 385 -18.56 -19.18 6.32
N GLU A 386 -19.77 -18.64 6.39
CA GLU A 386 -20.75 -19.03 7.40
C GLU A 386 -22.10 -19.34 6.74
N VAL A 387 -22.79 -20.35 7.27
CA VAL A 387 -24.18 -20.63 6.93
C VAL A 387 -25.06 -20.51 8.16
N TYR A 388 -26.08 -19.69 8.03
CA TYR A 388 -27.22 -19.62 8.93
C TYR A 388 -28.44 -20.08 8.12
N ASP A 389 -29.50 -20.56 8.77
CA ASP A 389 -30.79 -20.89 8.15
C ASP A 389 -31.02 -20.21 6.78
N GLU A 390 -31.17 -20.92 5.67
CA GLU A 390 -31.22 -20.45 4.27
C GLU A 390 -30.18 -19.42 3.74
N ASN A 391 -29.36 -18.78 4.57
CA ASN A 391 -28.51 -17.68 4.18
C ASN A 391 -27.03 -18.01 4.38
N VAL A 392 -26.28 -17.98 3.28
CA VAL A 392 -24.81 -17.95 3.32
C VAL A 392 -24.34 -16.53 3.57
N ARG A 393 -23.40 -16.35 4.49
CA ARG A 393 -22.74 -15.08 4.78
C ARG A 393 -21.24 -15.21 4.60
N ILE A 394 -20.70 -14.28 3.83
CA ILE A 394 -19.26 -14.12 3.61
C ILE A 394 -18.85 -12.83 4.30
N ARG A 395 -17.91 -12.90 5.25
CA ARG A 395 -17.48 -11.72 6.02
C ARG A 395 -15.98 -11.62 6.09
N PHE A 396 -15.45 -10.41 6.07
CA PHE A 396 -14.03 -10.15 6.28
C PHE A 396 -13.81 -9.45 7.63
N ARG A 397 -12.72 -9.79 8.31
CA ARG A 397 -12.24 -9.03 9.47
C ARG A 397 -11.23 -7.98 9.01
N ILE A 398 -11.59 -6.71 9.09
CA ILE A 398 -10.76 -5.58 8.66
C ILE A 398 -10.53 -4.67 9.88
N ASP A 399 -9.27 -4.37 10.21
CA ASP A 399 -8.89 -3.60 11.41
C ASP A 399 -9.50 -4.13 12.72
N GLY A 400 -9.78 -5.44 12.78
CA GLY A 400 -10.39 -6.10 13.94
C GLY A 400 -11.92 -6.20 13.90
N GLU A 401 -12.60 -5.51 12.98
CA GLU A 401 -14.07 -5.48 12.84
C GLU A 401 -14.55 -6.40 11.72
N LEU A 402 -15.69 -7.09 11.91
CA LEU A 402 -16.30 -7.95 10.89
C LEU A 402 -17.20 -7.15 9.95
N ARG A 403 -17.05 -7.34 8.64
CA ARG A 403 -17.84 -6.69 7.58
C ARG A 403 -18.43 -7.71 6.60
N ASP A 404 -19.71 -7.60 6.29
CA ASP A 404 -20.41 -8.46 5.32
C ASP A 404 -20.03 -8.10 3.88
N MET A 405 -19.63 -9.11 3.10
CA MET A 405 -19.28 -8.99 1.68
C MET A 405 -20.47 -9.39 0.81
N SER A 406 -21.41 -8.45 0.62
CA SER A 406 -22.71 -8.71 0.00
C SER A 406 -22.68 -9.11 -1.48
N HIS A 407 -21.56 -8.89 -2.17
CA HIS A 407 -21.38 -9.24 -3.57
C HIS A 407 -21.06 -10.73 -3.78
N PHE A 408 -20.65 -11.47 -2.74
CA PHE A 408 -20.52 -12.93 -2.80
C PHE A 408 -21.84 -13.59 -2.39
N GLN A 409 -22.69 -13.83 -3.39
CA GLN A 409 -23.96 -14.55 -3.19
C GLN A 409 -23.78 -16.02 -3.56
N LEU A 410 -23.63 -16.86 -2.55
CA LEU A 410 -23.48 -18.31 -2.71
C LEU A 410 -24.73 -19.03 -2.20
N THR A 411 -25.14 -20.07 -2.92
CA THR A 411 -26.07 -21.06 -2.40
C THR A 411 -25.39 -21.94 -1.33
N ARG A 412 -26.17 -22.63 -0.49
CA ARG A 412 -25.62 -23.59 0.49
C ARG A 412 -24.77 -24.68 -0.17
N PHE A 413 -25.16 -25.11 -1.37
CA PHE A 413 -24.42 -26.12 -2.14
C PHE A 413 -23.06 -25.58 -2.59
N GLU A 414 -23.01 -24.36 -3.13
CA GLU A 414 -21.76 -23.71 -3.53
C GLU A 414 -20.84 -23.46 -2.33
N LEU A 415 -21.38 -23.03 -1.19
CA LEU A 415 -20.59 -22.90 0.04
C LEU A 415 -19.95 -24.23 0.45
N ARG A 416 -20.72 -25.33 0.41
CA ARG A 416 -20.20 -26.66 0.74
C ARG A 416 -19.09 -27.07 -0.23
N SER A 417 -19.27 -26.83 -1.52
CA SER A 417 -18.25 -27.12 -2.54
C SER A 417 -17.00 -26.25 -2.36
N LEU A 418 -17.16 -24.98 -2.01
CA LEU A 418 -16.06 -24.08 -1.65
C LEU A 418 -15.29 -24.59 -0.42
N ILE A 419 -15.99 -25.04 0.63
CA ILE A 419 -15.36 -25.67 1.80
C ILE A 419 -14.58 -26.93 1.40
N ASN A 420 -15.09 -27.74 0.47
CA ASN A 420 -14.36 -28.90 -0.04
C ASN A 420 -13.08 -28.51 -0.80
N VAL A 421 -13.12 -27.44 -1.62
CA VAL A 421 -11.90 -26.88 -2.25
C VAL A 421 -10.89 -26.47 -1.19
N LEU A 422 -11.32 -25.81 -0.11
CA LEU A 422 -10.45 -25.45 1.00
C LEU A 422 -9.87 -26.68 1.71
N LYS A 423 -10.70 -27.70 1.97
CA LYS A 423 -10.26 -28.96 2.57
C LYS A 423 -9.20 -29.66 1.72
N ILE A 424 -9.39 -29.75 0.41
CA ILE A 424 -8.40 -30.32 -0.51
C ILE A 424 -7.08 -29.56 -0.44
N ASN A 425 -7.14 -28.23 -0.54
CA ASN A 425 -5.93 -27.40 -0.53
C ASN A 425 -5.17 -27.48 0.80
N ALA A 426 -5.90 -27.59 1.91
CA ALA A 426 -5.36 -27.67 3.26
C ALA A 426 -5.07 -29.10 3.75
N GLU A 427 -5.14 -30.10 2.87
CA GLU A 427 -4.92 -31.54 3.17
C GLU A 427 -5.85 -32.10 4.26
N LEU A 428 -7.11 -31.65 4.28
CA LEU A 428 -8.14 -32.06 5.24
C LEU A 428 -9.04 -33.17 4.68
N ASP A 429 -9.71 -33.91 5.56
CA ASP A 429 -10.64 -34.97 5.17
C ASP A 429 -11.97 -34.36 4.69
N ILE A 430 -12.21 -34.48 3.38
CA ILE A 430 -13.40 -33.97 2.71
C ILE A 430 -14.66 -34.73 3.16
N ALA A 431 -14.54 -36.01 3.53
CA ALA A 431 -15.67 -36.84 3.93
C ALA A 431 -16.12 -36.57 5.38
N GLU A 432 -15.26 -36.00 6.22
CA GLU A 432 -15.58 -35.68 7.60
C GLU A 432 -16.15 -34.26 7.72
N HIS A 433 -17.39 -34.16 8.23
CA HIS A 433 -18.11 -32.89 8.40
C HIS A 433 -18.59 -32.66 9.85
N ARG A 434 -18.30 -33.59 10.77
CA ARG A 434 -18.84 -33.63 12.13
C ARG A 434 -17.79 -33.25 13.18
N LEU A 435 -16.53 -33.14 12.77
CA LEU A 435 -15.41 -32.74 13.63
C LEU A 435 -14.78 -31.45 13.09
N PRO A 436 -14.28 -30.58 13.97
CA PRO A 436 -13.44 -29.46 13.55
C PRO A 436 -12.18 -29.97 12.87
N GLN A 437 -11.76 -29.32 11.79
CA GLN A 437 -10.52 -29.63 11.09
C GLN A 437 -9.70 -28.35 10.90
N GLY A 438 -8.38 -28.49 10.94
CA GLY A 438 -7.46 -27.36 10.80
C GLY A 438 -6.30 -27.74 9.89
N GLY A 439 -6.00 -26.87 8.94
CA GLY A 439 -4.94 -27.08 7.97
C GLY A 439 -4.38 -25.77 7.47
N ARG A 440 -3.41 -25.86 6.57
CA ARG A 440 -2.75 -24.68 6.01
C ARG A 440 -2.26 -24.95 4.61
N PHE A 441 -2.16 -23.90 3.81
CA PHE A 441 -1.54 -23.97 2.50
C PHE A 441 -1.10 -22.59 2.04
N ARG A 442 -0.14 -22.55 1.11
CA ARG A 442 0.37 -21.30 0.54
C ARG A 442 -0.35 -20.97 -0.76
N ARG A 443 -0.72 -19.71 -0.93
CA ARG A 443 -1.23 -19.16 -2.20
C ARG A 443 -0.63 -17.79 -2.47
N ARG A 444 -0.44 -17.50 -3.75
CA ARG A 444 -0.08 -16.17 -4.23
C ARG A 444 -1.37 -15.44 -4.60
N ALA A 445 -1.52 -14.20 -4.15
CA ALA A 445 -2.63 -13.32 -4.48
C ALA A 445 -2.06 -11.93 -4.82
N GLY A 446 -2.24 -11.50 -6.07
CA GLY A 446 -1.57 -10.32 -6.60
C GLY A 446 -0.04 -10.48 -6.60
N SER A 447 0.68 -9.49 -6.07
CA SER A 447 2.14 -9.50 -5.92
C SER A 447 2.64 -10.22 -4.67
N SER A 448 1.76 -10.60 -3.74
CA SER A 448 2.13 -11.11 -2.42
C SER A 448 1.80 -12.59 -2.26
N THR A 449 2.65 -13.29 -1.53
CA THR A 449 2.46 -14.68 -1.12
C THR A 449 1.86 -14.71 0.28
N PHE A 450 0.87 -15.57 0.50
CA PHE A 450 0.19 -15.73 1.78
C PHE A 450 0.28 -17.18 2.24
N ASP A 451 0.55 -17.38 3.54
CA ASP A 451 0.26 -18.62 4.23
C ASP A 451 -1.18 -18.52 4.77
N LEU A 452 -2.05 -19.39 4.26
CA LEU A 452 -3.47 -19.39 4.63
C LEU A 452 -3.68 -20.48 5.66
N ARG A 453 -4.17 -20.11 6.84
CA ARG A 453 -4.61 -21.09 7.86
C ARG A 453 -6.11 -21.25 7.76
N VAL A 454 -6.57 -22.46 7.51
CA VAL A 454 -7.98 -22.79 7.38
C VAL A 454 -8.42 -23.61 8.57
N GLN A 455 -9.53 -23.20 9.17
CA GLN A 455 -10.27 -24.00 10.13
C GLN A 455 -11.68 -24.23 9.62
N THR A 456 -12.13 -25.49 9.57
CA THR A 456 -13.54 -25.83 9.36
C THR A 456 -14.17 -26.27 10.68
N GLN A 457 -15.42 -25.88 10.90
CA GLN A 457 -16.16 -26.14 12.14
C GLN A 457 -17.59 -26.58 11.80
N PRO A 458 -18.06 -27.73 12.32
CA PRO A 458 -19.47 -28.12 12.22
C PRO A 458 -20.38 -27.09 12.92
N ALA A 459 -21.46 -26.72 12.25
CA ALA A 459 -22.50 -25.82 12.75
C ALA A 459 -23.90 -26.41 12.48
N LEU A 460 -24.96 -25.76 13.01
CA LEU A 460 -26.33 -26.27 12.94
C LEU A 460 -26.83 -26.49 11.50
N TYR A 461 -26.45 -25.62 10.56
CA TYR A 461 -26.96 -25.60 9.19
C TYR A 461 -25.95 -26.03 8.12
N GLY A 462 -24.80 -26.57 8.54
CA GLY A 462 -23.70 -26.97 7.66
C GLY A 462 -22.34 -26.79 8.33
N GLU A 463 -21.28 -26.68 7.55
CA GLU A 463 -19.95 -26.34 8.07
C GLU A 463 -19.68 -24.85 7.88
N HIS A 464 -18.99 -24.26 8.86
CA HIS A 464 -18.37 -22.95 8.74
C HIS A 464 -16.89 -23.12 8.44
N ALA A 465 -16.29 -22.17 7.73
CA ALA A 465 -14.86 -22.12 7.52
C ALA A 465 -14.31 -20.72 7.79
N ILE A 466 -13.16 -20.67 8.47
CA ILE A 466 -12.45 -19.44 8.77
C ILE A 466 -11.06 -19.57 8.15
N ILE A 467 -10.65 -18.56 7.39
CA ILE A 467 -9.36 -18.50 6.71
C ILE A 467 -8.61 -17.30 7.26
N ARG A 468 -7.49 -17.53 7.92
CA ARG A 468 -6.58 -16.45 8.35
C ARG A 468 -5.51 -16.22 7.29
N LEU A 469 -5.34 -14.96 6.89
CA LEU A 469 -4.37 -14.55 5.90
C LEU A 469 -3.08 -14.10 6.60
N LEU A 470 -1.96 -14.76 6.32
CA LEU A 470 -0.65 -14.39 6.84
C LEU A 470 0.27 -14.02 5.67
N PRO A 471 0.46 -12.72 5.39
CA PRO A 471 1.36 -12.29 4.33
C PRO A 471 2.79 -12.76 4.61
N GLN A 472 3.45 -13.33 3.61
CA GLN A 472 4.83 -13.81 3.69
C GLN A 472 5.85 -12.76 3.19
N ASP A 473 5.40 -11.78 2.42
CA ASP A 473 6.23 -10.72 1.82
C ASP A 473 6.19 -9.40 2.61
N GLU A 474 5.74 -9.42 3.88
CA GLU A 474 5.67 -8.22 4.71
C GLU A 474 7.07 -7.78 5.18
N HIS A 475 7.35 -6.48 5.12
CA HIS A 475 8.64 -5.91 5.49
C HIS A 475 8.96 -6.16 6.98
N VAL A 476 9.84 -7.13 7.27
CA VAL A 476 10.36 -7.36 8.63
C VAL A 476 11.00 -6.07 9.15
N LEU A 477 10.42 -5.50 10.22
CA LEU A 477 10.91 -4.25 10.80
C LEU A 477 12.39 -4.34 11.19
N SER A 478 13.14 -3.27 10.99
CA SER A 478 14.46 -3.10 11.59
C SER A 478 14.33 -2.73 13.06
N ILE A 479 15.40 -2.94 13.85
CA ILE A 479 15.45 -2.55 15.27
C ILE A 479 15.11 -1.05 15.47
N ARG A 480 15.46 -0.19 14.50
CA ARG A 480 15.15 1.25 14.57
C ARG A 480 13.65 1.52 14.41
N GLU A 481 12.97 0.73 13.59
CA GLU A 481 11.53 0.88 13.33
C GLU A 481 10.65 0.34 14.45
N LEU A 482 11.20 -0.49 15.37
CA LEU A 482 10.49 -0.96 16.57
C LEU A 482 10.06 0.20 17.49
N GLY A 483 10.72 1.35 17.40
CA GLY A 483 10.49 2.50 18.27
C GLY A 483 11.14 2.38 19.64
N PHE A 484 12.19 1.55 19.77
CA PHE A 484 13.01 1.51 20.97
C PHE A 484 13.77 2.83 21.13
N PRO A 485 14.00 3.32 22.38
CA PRO A 485 14.97 4.37 22.60
C PRO A 485 16.34 3.97 22.04
N ASP A 486 17.06 4.91 21.45
CA ASP A 486 18.34 4.64 20.75
C ASP A 486 19.31 3.83 21.61
N ARG A 487 19.43 4.18 22.90
CA ARG A 487 20.26 3.44 23.88
C ARG A 487 19.90 1.96 23.97
N ILE A 488 18.61 1.61 23.94
CA ILE A 488 18.14 0.23 24.01
C ILE A 488 18.27 -0.48 22.66
N ALA A 489 18.04 0.23 21.56
CA ALA A 489 18.29 -0.30 20.23
C ALA A 489 19.77 -0.69 20.05
N ASP A 490 20.70 0.16 20.50
CA ASP A 490 22.14 -0.10 20.47
C ASP A 490 22.54 -1.24 21.40
N GLU A 491 21.99 -1.29 22.61
CA GLU A 491 22.22 -2.39 23.53
C GLU A 491 21.69 -3.71 22.96
N TYR A 492 20.52 -3.71 22.30
CA TYR A 492 20.00 -4.92 21.66
C TYR A 492 20.91 -5.42 20.54
N ARG A 493 21.42 -4.52 19.68
CA ARG A 493 22.42 -4.88 18.66
C ARG A 493 23.67 -5.50 19.28
N ARG A 494 24.19 -4.88 20.34
CA ARG A 494 25.35 -5.39 21.07
C ARG A 494 25.08 -6.75 21.72
N LEU A 495 23.87 -6.97 22.24
CA LEU A 495 23.47 -8.25 22.79
C LEU A 495 23.48 -9.35 21.73
N LEU A 496 23.03 -9.05 20.51
CA LEU A 496 23.04 -9.98 19.38
C LEU A 496 24.46 -10.40 18.94
N GLU A 497 25.48 -9.58 19.22
CA GLU A 497 26.89 -9.89 18.93
C GLU A 497 27.54 -10.84 19.95
N ASN A 498 26.84 -11.21 21.04
CA ASN A 498 27.41 -12.12 22.03
C ASN A 498 27.61 -13.53 21.44
N PRO A 499 28.70 -14.24 21.83
CA PRO A 499 28.96 -15.59 21.37
C PRO A 499 27.89 -16.56 21.87
N GLY A 500 27.49 -16.43 23.15
CA GLY A 500 26.40 -17.20 23.72
C GLY A 500 25.68 -16.42 24.83
N GLY A 501 24.57 -16.99 25.30
CA GLY A 501 23.71 -16.36 26.31
C GLY A 501 22.23 -16.43 25.94
N LEU A 502 21.36 -16.21 26.91
CA LEU A 502 19.91 -16.21 26.76
C LEU A 502 19.35 -14.78 26.74
N ILE A 503 18.63 -14.41 25.68
CA ILE A 503 17.87 -13.16 25.59
C ILE A 503 16.39 -13.49 25.53
N LEU A 504 15.61 -12.88 26.43
CA LEU A 504 14.17 -13.09 26.50
C LEU A 504 13.40 -11.86 26.07
N VAL A 505 12.38 -12.05 25.24
CA VAL A 505 11.35 -11.04 24.97
C VAL A 505 10.04 -11.52 25.57
N VAL A 506 9.51 -10.77 26.53
CA VAL A 506 8.33 -11.17 27.31
C VAL A 506 7.20 -10.16 27.17
N GLY A 507 5.99 -10.59 27.51
CA GLY A 507 4.78 -9.80 27.42
C GLY A 507 3.56 -10.63 27.00
N PRO A 508 2.35 -10.06 27.06
CA PRO A 508 1.12 -10.76 26.72
C PRO A 508 1.03 -11.08 25.22
N THR A 509 0.02 -11.84 24.82
CA THR A 509 -0.30 -12.07 23.40
C THR A 509 -0.55 -10.72 22.70
N GLY A 510 -0.02 -10.59 21.47
CA GLY A 510 -0.19 -9.36 20.69
C GLY A 510 0.69 -8.18 21.12
N SER A 511 1.66 -8.37 22.02
CA SER A 511 2.57 -7.30 22.42
C SER A 511 3.73 -7.04 21.45
N GLY A 512 3.84 -7.78 20.34
CA GLY A 512 4.88 -7.61 19.33
C GLY A 512 6.20 -8.33 19.63
N LYS A 513 6.19 -9.38 20.48
CA LYS A 513 7.41 -10.17 20.82
C LYS A 513 8.08 -10.77 19.59
N SER A 514 7.31 -11.46 18.74
CA SER A 514 7.81 -12.06 17.51
C SER A 514 8.40 -10.99 16.58
N THR A 515 7.76 -9.83 16.47
CA THR A 515 8.26 -8.69 15.68
C THR A 515 9.64 -8.23 16.15
N THR A 516 9.85 -8.11 17.46
CA THR A 516 11.15 -7.74 18.05
C THR A 516 12.21 -8.81 17.79
N LEU A 517 11.88 -10.09 17.96
CA LEU A 517 12.79 -11.19 17.68
C LEU A 517 13.19 -11.24 16.20
N TYR A 518 12.23 -11.09 15.29
CA TYR A 518 12.47 -11.06 13.85
C TYR A 518 13.31 -9.85 13.42
N ALA A 519 13.16 -8.70 14.07
CA ALA A 519 14.05 -7.55 13.85
C ALA A 519 15.51 -7.86 14.23
N GLY A 520 15.72 -8.63 15.31
CA GLY A 520 17.04 -9.13 15.70
C GLY A 520 17.58 -10.18 14.71
N LEU A 521 16.75 -11.14 14.30
CA LEU A 521 17.08 -12.11 13.26
C LEU A 521 17.51 -11.44 11.95
N ARG A 522 16.84 -10.34 11.56
CA ARG A 522 17.17 -9.55 10.37
C ARG A 522 18.56 -8.92 10.45
N VAL A 523 19.07 -8.64 11.65
CA VAL A 523 20.45 -8.17 11.83
C VAL A 523 21.42 -9.34 11.67
N LEU A 524 21.11 -10.47 12.30
CA LEU A 524 21.95 -11.68 12.29
C LEU A 524 22.06 -12.34 10.90
N SER A 525 21.07 -12.15 10.01
CA SER A 525 21.07 -12.76 8.67
C SER A 525 21.83 -11.98 7.60
N ARG A 526 22.35 -10.78 7.90
CA ARG A 526 22.88 -9.85 6.88
C ARG A 526 24.17 -10.30 6.21
N ASP A 527 25.13 -10.80 6.98
CA ASP A 527 26.47 -11.15 6.47
C ASP A 527 26.68 -12.65 6.30
N ALA A 528 25.68 -13.47 6.69
CA ALA A 528 25.70 -14.94 6.65
C ALA A 528 26.93 -15.56 7.34
N SER A 529 27.60 -14.82 8.25
CA SER A 529 28.79 -15.33 8.95
C SER A 529 28.45 -16.27 10.09
N ARG A 530 27.18 -16.29 10.51
CA ARG A 530 26.65 -17.09 11.62
C ARG A 530 25.52 -17.98 11.11
N LYS A 531 25.53 -19.25 11.52
CA LYS A 531 24.41 -20.15 11.26
C LYS A 531 23.29 -19.86 12.26
N VAL A 532 22.16 -19.39 11.75
CA VAL A 532 20.95 -19.09 12.55
C VAL A 532 19.89 -20.16 12.28
N ILE A 533 19.42 -20.82 13.34
CA ILE A 533 18.36 -21.84 13.27
C ILE A 533 17.20 -21.45 14.18
N THR A 534 15.95 -21.66 13.74
CA THR A 534 14.75 -21.36 14.53
C THR A 534 13.82 -22.57 14.64
N ILE A 535 13.14 -22.69 15.79
CA ILE A 535 11.97 -23.56 15.98
C ILE A 535 10.77 -22.69 16.39
N GLU A 536 9.71 -22.73 15.61
CA GLU A 536 8.55 -21.82 15.75
C GLU A 536 7.22 -22.60 15.66
N ASP A 537 6.16 -22.08 16.29
CA ASP A 537 4.82 -22.68 16.26
C ASP A 537 3.73 -21.62 15.99
N PRO A 538 3.51 -21.23 14.73
CA PRO A 538 4.28 -21.59 13.53
C PRO A 538 5.26 -20.48 13.11
N ILE A 539 5.92 -20.68 11.97
CA ILE A 539 6.77 -19.65 11.34
C ILE A 539 5.88 -18.50 10.87
N GLU A 540 6.17 -17.28 11.33
CA GLU A 540 5.36 -16.09 10.99
C GLU A 540 5.72 -15.55 9.60
N TYR A 541 7.02 -15.38 9.32
CA TYR A 541 7.52 -14.87 8.04
C TYR A 541 8.72 -15.70 7.58
N SER A 542 8.88 -15.89 6.27
CA SER A 542 10.08 -16.51 5.72
C SER A 542 11.23 -15.51 5.70
N MET A 543 12.35 -15.86 6.31
CA MET A 543 13.56 -15.04 6.36
C MET A 543 14.67 -15.64 5.52
N HIS A 544 15.28 -14.83 4.67
CA HIS A 544 16.44 -15.23 3.89
C HIS A 544 17.65 -15.46 4.82
N ASN A 545 18.49 -16.44 4.46
CA ASN A 545 19.69 -16.85 5.22
C ASN A 545 19.44 -17.34 6.66
N ILE A 546 18.22 -17.79 6.97
CA ILE A 546 17.88 -18.39 8.27
C ILE A 546 17.24 -19.74 8.04
N GLN A 547 17.70 -20.76 8.77
CA GLN A 547 17.07 -22.07 8.77
C GLN A 547 15.87 -22.07 9.72
N GLN A 548 14.67 -21.88 9.19
CA GLN A 548 13.45 -21.86 9.99
C GLN A 548 12.76 -23.22 9.97
N THR A 549 12.45 -23.75 11.16
CA THR A 549 11.74 -25.01 11.32
C THR A 549 10.48 -24.79 12.12
N GLN A 550 9.40 -25.44 11.71
CA GLN A 550 8.14 -25.39 12.43
C GLN A 550 7.96 -26.62 13.32
N ALA A 551 7.45 -26.40 14.54
CA ALA A 551 7.03 -27.47 15.43
C ALA A 551 5.90 -28.29 14.80
N ARG A 552 5.99 -29.61 14.95
CA ARG A 552 4.99 -30.57 14.45
C ARG A 552 4.63 -31.55 15.58
N PRO A 553 3.75 -31.13 16.51
CA PRO A 553 3.33 -31.95 17.64
C PRO A 553 2.75 -33.31 17.22
N GLU A 554 2.17 -33.40 16.03
CA GLU A 554 1.51 -34.59 15.48
C GLU A 554 2.48 -35.75 15.28
N ILE A 555 3.75 -35.44 15.01
CA ILE A 555 4.85 -36.42 14.86
C ILE A 555 5.82 -36.37 16.04
N GLY A 556 5.47 -35.68 17.13
CA GLY A 556 6.31 -35.52 18.32
C GLY A 556 7.52 -34.58 18.15
N PHE A 557 7.57 -33.80 17.06
CA PHE A 557 8.65 -32.83 16.81
C PHE A 557 8.31 -31.48 17.47
N VAL A 558 8.42 -31.44 18.79
CA VAL A 558 8.15 -30.27 19.65
C VAL A 558 9.43 -29.48 19.99
N PHE A 559 9.28 -28.30 20.61
CA PHE A 559 10.39 -27.37 20.91
C PHE A 559 11.62 -28.02 21.56
N ALA A 560 11.45 -28.75 22.66
CA ALA A 560 12.57 -29.41 23.35
C ALA A 560 13.31 -30.44 22.48
N ASN A 561 12.59 -31.22 21.68
CA ASN A 561 13.18 -32.21 20.77
C ASN A 561 13.94 -31.53 19.62
N ALA A 562 13.38 -30.46 19.05
CA ALA A 562 14.06 -29.66 18.04
C ALA A 562 15.36 -29.05 18.57
N MET A 563 15.34 -28.50 19.79
CA MET A 563 16.53 -27.94 20.43
C MET A 563 17.68 -28.94 20.57
N ARG A 564 17.38 -30.18 20.98
CA ARG A 564 18.39 -31.25 21.09
C ARG A 564 19.00 -31.65 19.75
N ALA A 565 18.23 -31.53 18.67
CA ALA A 565 18.72 -31.77 17.32
C ALA A 565 19.59 -30.59 16.86
N PHE A 566 19.12 -29.36 17.06
CA PHE A 566 19.76 -28.15 16.55
C PHE A 566 21.18 -27.94 17.08
N VAL A 567 21.45 -28.23 18.35
CA VAL A 567 22.82 -28.12 18.91
C VAL A 567 23.84 -29.04 18.23
N ARG A 568 23.40 -30.00 17.41
CA ARG A 568 24.27 -30.88 16.60
C ARG A 568 24.39 -30.44 15.16
N GLU A 569 23.71 -29.38 14.78
CA GLU A 569 23.75 -28.80 13.45
C GLU A 569 24.76 -27.66 13.31
N ASP A 570 25.64 -27.48 14.31
CA ASP A 570 26.64 -26.40 14.33
C ASP A 570 26.02 -24.97 14.22
N PRO A 571 24.97 -24.62 15.00
CA PRO A 571 24.43 -23.27 14.99
C PRO A 571 25.31 -22.31 15.79
N ASP A 572 25.25 -21.02 15.46
CA ASP A 572 25.76 -19.93 16.31
C ASP A 572 24.62 -19.26 17.11
N VAL A 573 23.42 -19.25 16.53
CA VAL A 573 22.21 -18.66 17.11
C VAL A 573 21.06 -19.64 17.00
N ILE A 574 20.35 -19.82 18.10
CA ILE A 574 19.13 -20.62 18.15
C ILE A 574 17.97 -19.74 18.62
N LEU A 575 16.92 -19.62 17.80
CA LEU A 575 15.67 -19.02 18.23
C LEU A 575 14.65 -20.10 18.59
N VAL A 576 14.09 -19.99 19.79
CA VAL A 576 12.97 -20.80 20.26
C VAL A 576 11.75 -19.90 20.33
N GLY A 577 10.71 -20.20 19.54
CA GLY A 577 9.51 -19.38 19.44
C GLY A 577 8.96 -18.98 20.81
N GLU A 578 8.90 -19.92 21.75
CA GLU A 578 8.56 -19.66 23.14
C GLU A 578 9.02 -20.78 24.10
N ILE A 579 9.20 -20.42 25.36
CA ILE A 579 9.42 -21.35 26.47
C ILE A 579 8.11 -21.49 27.25
N ARG A 580 7.42 -22.63 27.08
CA ARG A 580 6.16 -22.95 27.79
C ARG A 580 6.34 -23.88 28.98
N ASP A 581 7.32 -24.77 28.91
CA ASP A 581 7.55 -25.87 29.84
C ASP A 581 9.00 -25.95 30.31
N SER A 582 9.23 -26.73 31.35
CA SER A 582 10.53 -26.92 32.00
C SER A 582 11.54 -27.62 31.08
N GLU A 583 11.07 -28.51 30.20
CA GLU A 583 11.92 -29.23 29.27
C GLU A 583 12.55 -28.29 28.24
N THR A 584 11.72 -27.43 27.63
CA THR A 584 12.17 -26.42 26.66
C THR A 584 13.05 -25.37 27.34
N ALA A 585 12.73 -24.95 28.56
CA ALA A 585 13.57 -24.04 29.34
C ALA A 585 14.96 -24.63 29.61
N LEU A 586 15.01 -25.91 29.99
CA LEU A 586 16.26 -26.61 30.26
C LEU A 586 17.15 -26.69 29.01
N GLU A 587 16.58 -27.03 27.85
CA GLU A 587 17.35 -27.11 26.61
C GLU A 587 17.80 -25.73 26.12
N ALA A 588 17.01 -24.68 26.31
CA ALA A 588 17.42 -23.30 26.02
C ALA A 588 18.61 -22.85 26.88
N ILE A 589 18.58 -23.13 28.19
CA ILE A 589 19.69 -22.83 29.09
C ILE A 589 20.93 -23.67 28.73
N ARG A 590 20.77 -24.96 28.42
CA ARG A 590 21.90 -25.82 28.02
C ARG A 590 22.55 -25.37 26.73
N ALA A 591 21.76 -24.98 25.72
CA ALA A 591 22.30 -24.44 24.48
C ALA A 591 23.11 -23.16 24.74
N SER A 592 22.62 -22.28 25.62
CA SER A 592 23.36 -21.10 26.06
C SER A 592 24.69 -21.48 26.73
N GLN A 593 24.68 -22.45 27.64
CA GLN A 593 25.86 -22.93 28.37
C GLN A 593 26.93 -23.53 27.45
N THR A 594 26.52 -24.10 26.32
CA THR A 594 27.45 -24.65 25.31
C THR A 594 27.92 -23.61 24.31
N GLY A 595 27.65 -22.32 24.55
CA GLY A 595 28.19 -21.21 23.78
C GLY A 595 27.32 -20.75 22.61
N HIS A 596 26.03 -21.05 22.62
CA HIS A 596 25.08 -20.58 21.61
C HIS A 596 24.34 -19.34 22.09
N LEU A 597 24.08 -18.39 21.20
CA LEU A 597 23.16 -17.30 21.50
C LEU A 597 21.73 -17.81 21.35
N VAL A 598 20.95 -17.77 22.42
CA VAL A 598 19.57 -18.24 22.45
C VAL A 598 18.62 -17.06 22.55
N LEU A 599 17.72 -16.93 21.59
CA LEU A 599 16.64 -15.95 21.58
C LEU A 599 15.31 -16.67 21.86
N SER A 600 14.51 -16.19 22.81
CA SER A 600 13.19 -16.78 23.02
C SER A 600 12.16 -15.81 23.58
N THR A 601 10.89 -16.24 23.54
CA THR A 601 9.82 -15.57 24.26
C THR A 601 9.38 -16.35 25.49
N LEU A 602 8.85 -15.62 26.46
CA LEU A 602 8.25 -16.21 27.66
C LEU A 602 7.04 -15.35 28.06
N HIS A 603 5.96 -15.99 28.51
CA HIS A 603 4.76 -15.27 28.94
C HIS A 603 4.94 -14.79 30.38
N SER A 604 5.34 -13.53 30.52
CA SER A 604 5.44 -12.80 31.78
C SER A 604 4.91 -11.38 31.58
N ASN A 605 4.41 -10.77 32.65
CA ASN A 605 3.91 -9.40 32.62
C ASN A 605 5.04 -8.36 32.57
N ASP A 606 6.20 -8.70 33.15
CA ASP A 606 7.33 -7.80 33.28
C ASP A 606 8.68 -8.55 33.30
N ALA A 607 9.77 -7.79 33.32
CA ALA A 607 11.11 -8.31 33.15
C ALA A 607 11.63 -9.08 34.38
N VAL A 608 11.21 -8.67 35.58
CA VAL A 608 11.60 -9.33 36.85
C VAL A 608 10.81 -10.62 37.03
N ASP A 609 9.50 -10.57 36.76
CA ASP A 609 8.61 -11.74 36.79
C ASP A 609 9.05 -12.82 35.80
N ALA A 610 9.75 -12.46 34.71
CA ALA A 610 10.31 -13.44 33.79
C ALA A 610 11.39 -14.32 34.45
N VAL A 611 12.18 -13.75 35.37
CA VAL A 611 13.16 -14.49 36.17
C VAL A 611 12.45 -15.44 37.13
N GLN A 612 11.39 -14.97 37.80
CA GLN A 612 10.57 -15.81 38.67
C GLN A 612 9.94 -16.97 37.88
N ARG A 613 9.45 -16.71 36.67
CA ARG A 613 8.89 -17.73 35.80
C ARG A 613 9.91 -18.81 35.43
N LEU A 614 11.19 -18.46 35.26
CA LEU A 614 12.24 -19.47 35.06
C LEU A 614 12.43 -20.35 36.31
N PHE A 615 12.32 -19.80 37.52
CA PHE A 615 12.31 -20.61 38.74
C PHE A 615 11.09 -21.54 38.82
N ASP A 616 9.91 -21.05 38.43
CA ASP A 616 8.67 -21.85 38.42
C ASP A 616 8.74 -22.99 37.39
N LEU A 617 9.56 -22.83 36.34
CA LEU A 617 9.90 -23.85 35.36
C LEU A 617 11.05 -24.77 35.82
N ASP A 618 11.41 -24.72 37.10
CA ASP A 618 12.44 -25.54 37.76
C ASP A 618 13.88 -25.32 37.25
N MET A 619 14.18 -24.12 36.77
CA MET A 619 15.55 -23.77 36.37
C MET A 619 16.42 -23.41 37.58
N HIS A 620 17.62 -23.97 37.62
CA HIS A 620 18.58 -23.68 38.69
C HIS A 620 19.07 -22.23 38.65
N ALA A 621 19.14 -21.60 39.84
CA ALA A 621 19.51 -20.19 39.97
C ALA A 621 20.87 -19.85 39.35
N ASN A 622 21.87 -20.71 39.53
CA ASN A 622 23.19 -20.51 38.94
C ASN A 622 23.15 -20.58 37.41
N SER A 623 22.29 -21.42 36.83
CA SER A 623 22.16 -21.49 35.38
C SER A 623 21.48 -20.24 34.83
N ILE A 624 20.40 -19.76 35.47
CA ILE A 624 19.75 -18.49 35.08
C ILE A 624 20.74 -17.34 35.21
N ALA A 625 21.44 -17.24 36.35
CA ALA A 625 22.38 -16.16 36.64
C ALA A 625 23.60 -16.17 35.73
N SER A 626 24.02 -17.31 35.17
CA SER A 626 25.13 -17.39 34.22
C SER A 626 24.69 -17.12 32.78
N GLU A 627 23.54 -17.66 32.37
CA GLU A 627 23.13 -17.65 30.97
C GLU A 627 22.30 -16.42 30.57
N LEU A 628 21.46 -15.90 31.46
CA LEU A 628 20.58 -14.77 31.10
C LEU A 628 21.43 -13.52 30.81
N LEU A 629 21.25 -12.92 29.63
CA LEU A 629 21.89 -11.67 29.23
C LEU A 629 20.99 -10.46 29.49
N ALA A 630 19.74 -10.55 29.03
CA ALA A 630 18.75 -9.49 29.18
C ALA A 630 17.32 -10.00 29.01
N VAL A 631 16.37 -9.24 29.56
CA VAL A 631 14.93 -9.41 29.37
C VAL A 631 14.33 -8.10 28.85
N PHE A 632 13.60 -8.20 27.75
CA PHE A 632 12.79 -7.13 27.17
C PHE A 632 11.32 -7.43 27.44
N ALA A 633 10.69 -6.72 28.36
CA ALA A 633 9.24 -6.81 28.58
C ALA A 633 8.52 -5.76 27.72
N GLN A 634 7.55 -6.19 26.91
CA GLN A 634 6.99 -5.35 25.85
C GLN A 634 5.47 -5.29 25.89
N ARG A 635 4.94 -4.12 25.56
CA ARG A 635 3.53 -3.85 25.19
C ARG A 635 3.48 -2.94 23.96
N LEU A 636 2.29 -2.81 23.35
CA LEU A 636 2.07 -1.90 22.23
C LEU A 636 1.10 -0.78 22.63
N ALA A 637 1.44 0.45 22.26
CA ALA A 637 0.57 1.62 22.38
C ALA A 637 0.24 2.19 21.00
N LYS A 638 -0.93 2.82 20.85
CA LYS A 638 -1.30 3.52 19.62
C LYS A 638 -0.47 4.77 19.42
N ARG A 639 0.03 4.99 18.20
CA ARG A 639 0.79 6.20 17.83
C ARG A 639 -0.16 7.34 17.48
N ILE A 640 0.18 8.55 17.89
CA ILE A 640 -0.48 9.77 17.43
C ILE A 640 -0.26 9.90 15.92
N CYS A 641 -1.30 10.29 15.18
CA CYS A 641 -1.18 10.56 13.76
C CYS A 641 -0.30 11.81 13.52
N GLU A 642 0.78 11.64 12.76
CA GLU A 642 1.75 12.70 12.48
C GLU A 642 1.12 13.90 11.74
N CYS A 643 0.07 13.68 10.93
CA CYS A 643 -0.63 14.75 10.19
C CYS A 643 -1.53 15.63 11.06
N CYS A 644 -1.94 15.15 12.24
CA CYS A 644 -2.95 15.83 13.06
C CYS A 644 -2.61 15.87 14.56
N SER A 645 -1.34 15.72 14.89
CA SER A 645 -0.82 15.87 16.25
C SER A 645 -0.97 17.32 16.73
N GLU A 646 -1.51 17.49 17.93
CA GLU A 646 -1.65 18.77 18.60
C GLU A 646 -1.34 18.66 20.10
N PRO A 647 -0.87 19.75 20.74
CA PRO A 647 -0.74 19.79 22.20
C PRO A 647 -2.07 19.50 22.90
N ALA A 648 -2.01 18.76 24.00
CA ALA A 648 -3.17 18.40 24.81
C ALA A 648 -2.94 18.77 26.27
N GLU A 649 -4.00 19.23 26.95
CA GLU A 649 -3.99 19.34 28.40
C GLU A 649 -3.96 17.92 29.00
N PRO A 650 -3.03 17.63 29.92
CA PRO A 650 -2.97 16.32 30.58
C PRO A 650 -4.23 16.04 31.39
N GLU A 651 -4.79 14.84 31.25
CA GLU A 651 -5.96 14.41 32.00
C GLU A 651 -5.67 14.35 33.52
N PRO A 652 -6.41 15.08 34.38
CA PRO A 652 -6.09 15.19 35.80
C PRO A 652 -6.05 13.85 36.55
N ALA A 653 -6.91 12.89 36.17
CA ALA A 653 -6.96 11.57 36.80
C ALA A 653 -5.65 10.78 36.55
N ILE A 654 -5.21 10.73 35.29
CA ILE A 654 -3.95 10.07 34.91
C ILE A 654 -2.75 10.78 35.56
N MET A 655 -2.79 12.11 35.65
CA MET A 655 -1.72 12.88 36.30
C MET A 655 -1.61 12.59 37.81
N ALA A 656 -2.74 12.41 38.49
CA ALA A 656 -2.76 12.06 39.91
C ALA A 656 -2.17 10.67 40.18
N GLU A 657 -2.37 9.72 39.27
CA GLU A 657 -1.75 8.39 39.34
C GLU A 657 -0.25 8.42 39.00
N LEU A 658 0.14 9.22 38.00
CA LEU A 658 1.54 9.36 37.57
C LEU A 658 2.43 10.07 38.57
N PHE A 659 1.89 11.11 39.23
CA PHE A 659 2.58 12.00 40.14
C PHE A 659 1.76 12.17 41.44
N PRO A 660 1.65 11.11 42.27
CA PRO A 660 0.81 11.14 43.47
C PRO A 660 1.27 12.15 44.52
N THR A 661 2.56 12.53 44.51
CA THR A 661 3.12 13.57 45.38
C THR A 661 2.92 14.99 44.83
N GLY A 662 2.39 15.15 43.62
CA GLY A 662 2.24 16.43 42.94
C GLY A 662 3.51 16.95 42.25
N ASP A 663 4.60 16.18 42.28
CA ASP A 663 5.90 16.54 41.68
C ASP A 663 5.89 16.38 40.15
N VAL A 664 5.08 17.18 39.45
CA VAL A 664 5.02 17.17 37.99
C VAL A 664 6.24 17.89 37.40
N PRO A 665 7.00 17.28 36.48
CA PRO A 665 8.12 17.93 35.82
C PRO A 665 7.69 19.22 35.11
N SER A 666 8.43 20.32 35.30
CA SER A 666 8.11 21.64 34.73
C SER A 666 8.04 21.67 33.20
N ARG A 667 8.62 20.67 32.53
CA ARG A 667 8.61 20.50 31.06
C ARG A 667 7.70 19.38 30.58
N PHE A 668 6.83 18.84 31.44
CA PHE A 668 5.89 17.81 31.04
C PHE A 668 4.95 18.33 29.95
N ARG A 669 4.84 17.56 28.86
CA ARG A 669 4.00 17.89 27.70
C ARG A 669 3.21 16.65 27.33
N ALA A 670 1.95 16.84 26.97
CA ALA A 670 1.10 15.82 26.42
C ALA A 670 0.59 16.28 25.05
N PHE A 671 0.37 15.31 24.18
CA PHE A 671 -0.14 15.53 22.83
C PHE A 671 -1.30 14.57 22.57
N LYS A 672 -2.16 14.92 21.63
CA LYS A 672 -3.22 14.05 21.11
C LYS A 672 -3.35 14.26 19.61
N GLY A 673 -3.96 13.31 18.90
CA GLY A 673 -4.37 13.55 17.53
C GLY A 673 -5.80 14.06 17.48
N LYS A 674 -6.06 15.15 16.75
CA LYS A 674 -7.41 15.72 16.60
C LYS A 674 -8.34 14.93 15.67
N GLY A 675 -7.78 14.04 14.86
CA GLY A 675 -8.48 13.37 13.75
C GLY A 675 -8.27 14.09 12.41
N CYS A 676 -8.01 13.32 11.35
CA CYS A 676 -7.94 13.83 9.99
C CYS A 676 -8.22 12.72 8.97
N SER A 677 -8.38 13.08 7.70
CA SER A 677 -8.57 12.12 6.60
C SER A 677 -7.48 11.03 6.54
N ALA A 678 -6.21 11.37 6.80
CA ALA A 678 -5.11 10.41 6.74
C ALA A 678 -5.16 9.31 7.82
N CYS A 679 -5.89 9.52 8.92
CA CYS A 679 -6.10 8.53 9.97
C CYS A 679 -7.57 8.08 10.10
N GLY A 680 -8.46 8.55 9.22
CA GLY A 680 -9.90 8.28 9.28
C GLY A 680 -10.55 8.87 10.53
N ASP A 681 -10.17 10.09 10.90
CA ASP A 681 -10.68 10.84 12.06
C ASP A 681 -10.43 10.19 13.44
N ARG A 682 -9.59 9.15 13.50
CA ARG A 682 -9.25 8.43 14.74
C ARG A 682 -8.25 9.16 15.64
N GLY A 683 -7.47 10.09 15.10
CA GLY A 683 -6.37 10.77 15.80
C GLY A 683 -5.12 9.91 16.02
N THR A 684 -5.21 8.58 15.87
CA THR A 684 -4.08 7.65 15.97
C THR A 684 -3.88 6.86 14.68
N LYS A 685 -2.63 6.54 14.32
CA LYS A 685 -2.30 5.70 13.17
C LYS A 685 -1.05 4.86 13.47
N GLY A 686 -1.18 3.54 13.43
CA GLY A 686 -0.09 2.61 13.75
C GLY A 686 0.11 2.41 15.26
N ARG A 687 1.14 1.62 15.60
CA ARG A 687 1.49 1.22 16.97
C ARG A 687 2.99 1.35 17.21
N VAL A 688 3.39 1.51 18.46
CA VAL A 688 4.81 1.55 18.90
C VAL A 688 5.00 0.68 20.13
N ALA A 689 6.20 0.11 20.28
CA ALA A 689 6.57 -0.65 21.46
C ALA A 689 6.78 0.26 22.68
N VAL A 690 6.12 -0.09 23.78
CA VAL A 690 6.44 0.40 25.13
C VAL A 690 7.17 -0.72 25.84
N LEU A 691 8.37 -0.45 26.31
CA LEU A 691 9.28 -1.49 26.79
C LEU A 691 9.81 -1.22 28.19
N GLU A 692 10.03 -2.31 28.90
CA GLU A 692 10.83 -2.41 30.11
C GLU A 692 12.06 -3.27 29.79
N PHE A 693 13.23 -2.82 30.21
CA PHE A 693 14.50 -3.45 29.87
C PHE A 693 15.33 -3.74 31.11
N LEU A 694 15.58 -5.04 31.32
CA LEU A 694 16.43 -5.56 32.39
C LEU A 694 17.68 -6.18 31.78
N ARG A 695 18.86 -5.62 32.10
CA ARG A 695 20.14 -6.25 31.81
C ARG A 695 20.60 -7.09 33.00
N ALA A 696 21.07 -8.30 32.76
CA ALA A 696 21.64 -9.16 33.80
C ALA A 696 23.06 -8.69 34.18
N SER A 697 23.13 -7.62 34.99
CA SER A 697 24.37 -7.11 35.58
C SER A 697 24.92 -8.03 36.68
N ALA A 698 26.13 -7.78 37.18
CA ALA A 698 26.71 -8.56 38.28
C ALA A 698 25.82 -8.57 39.54
N ASP A 699 25.21 -7.43 39.89
CA ASP A 699 24.31 -7.31 41.04
C ASP A 699 23.03 -8.11 40.84
N VAL A 700 22.42 -8.02 39.65
CA VAL A 700 21.23 -8.78 39.28
C VAL A 700 21.54 -10.28 39.30
N ARG A 701 22.67 -10.72 38.73
CA ARG A 701 23.10 -12.13 38.75
C ARG A 701 23.31 -12.64 40.17
N SER A 702 23.94 -11.85 41.03
CA SER A 702 24.13 -12.18 42.45
C SER A 702 22.78 -12.31 43.18
N ALA A 703 21.81 -11.44 42.88
CA ALA A 703 20.47 -11.52 43.43
C ALA A 703 19.73 -12.79 42.96
N ILE A 704 19.82 -13.13 41.67
CA ILE A 704 19.27 -14.37 41.11
C ILE A 704 19.86 -15.60 41.79
N THR A 705 21.19 -15.69 41.92
CA THR A 705 21.89 -16.79 42.59
C THR A 705 21.41 -16.98 44.04
N ARG A 706 21.17 -15.88 44.77
CA ARG A 706 20.68 -15.90 46.15
C ARG A 706 19.20 -16.22 46.29
N ARG A 707 18.44 -16.26 45.18
CA ARG A 707 16.98 -16.44 45.17
C ARG A 707 16.28 -15.46 46.11
N VAL A 708 16.66 -14.18 46.02
CA VAL A 708 15.97 -13.10 46.73
C VAL A 708 14.50 -13.03 46.30
N THR A 709 13.65 -12.38 47.09
CA THR A 709 12.25 -12.19 46.73
C THR A 709 12.10 -11.34 45.45
N VAL A 710 10.95 -11.43 44.77
CA VAL A 710 10.67 -10.65 43.55
C VAL A 710 10.81 -9.14 43.80
N ASP A 711 10.34 -8.66 44.95
CA ASP A 711 10.44 -7.25 45.33
C ASP A 711 11.91 -6.83 45.53
N GLU A 712 12.71 -7.63 46.25
CA GLU A 712 14.14 -7.37 46.41
C GLU A 712 14.89 -7.41 45.07
N LEU A 713 14.58 -8.37 44.20
CA LEU A 713 15.18 -8.46 42.86
C LEU A 713 14.83 -7.22 42.03
N ARG A 714 13.60 -6.73 42.12
CA ARG A 714 13.17 -5.49 41.45
C ARG A 714 13.95 -4.28 41.98
N GLN A 715 14.13 -4.16 43.29
CA GLN A 715 14.93 -3.07 43.85
C GLN A 715 16.39 -3.11 43.41
N VAL A 716 17.00 -4.30 43.36
CA VAL A 716 18.34 -4.49 42.81
C VAL A 716 18.38 -4.12 41.32
N ALA A 717 17.39 -4.53 40.54
CA ALA A 717 17.29 -4.23 39.12
C ALA A 717 17.17 -2.72 38.86
N LEU A 718 16.30 -2.01 39.60
CA LEU A 718 16.16 -0.55 39.54
C LEU A 718 17.49 0.14 39.89
N GLY A 719 18.13 -0.28 40.99
CA GLY A 719 19.45 0.23 41.39
C GLY A 719 20.56 -0.06 40.38
N ALA A 720 20.43 -1.13 39.59
CA ALA A 720 21.34 -1.50 38.51
C ALA A 720 21.02 -0.85 37.15
N GLY A 721 20.02 0.04 37.09
CA GLY A 721 19.68 0.80 35.89
C GLY A 721 18.68 0.11 34.95
N MET A 722 17.80 -0.74 35.49
CA MET A 722 16.61 -1.21 34.76
C MET A 722 15.80 -0.02 34.26
N ILE A 723 15.37 -0.06 33.00
CA ILE A 723 14.45 0.93 32.45
C ILE A 723 13.04 0.39 32.65
N THR A 724 12.21 1.11 33.42
CA THR A 724 10.84 0.70 33.69
C THR A 724 9.93 0.93 32.50
N MET A 725 8.83 0.17 32.42
CA MET A 725 7.80 0.39 31.41
C MET A 725 7.20 1.80 31.52
N ARG A 726 7.10 2.32 32.76
CA ARG A 726 6.63 3.67 33.06
C ARG A 726 7.51 4.74 32.43
N ASP A 727 8.83 4.66 32.63
CA ASP A 727 9.77 5.66 32.11
C ASP A 727 9.76 5.68 30.57
N SER A 728 9.67 4.49 29.97
CA SER A 728 9.54 4.31 28.52
C SER A 728 8.24 4.93 27.99
N ALA A 729 7.10 4.66 28.64
CA ALA A 729 5.81 5.22 28.27
C ALA A 729 5.79 6.76 28.41
N LEU A 730 6.29 7.28 29.53
CA LEU A 730 6.37 8.72 29.79
C LEU A 730 7.23 9.43 28.74
N LYS A 731 8.37 8.84 28.37
CA LYS A 731 9.22 9.39 27.31
C LYS A 731 8.45 9.50 25.98
N LEU A 732 7.75 8.44 25.58
CA LEU A 732 6.94 8.43 24.36
C LEU A 732 5.79 9.46 24.40
N VAL A 733 5.19 9.71 25.57
CA VAL A 733 4.20 10.78 25.74
C VAL A 733 4.83 12.16 25.57
N THR A 734 5.96 12.41 26.25
CA THR A 734 6.63 13.71 26.19
C THR A 734 7.20 14.03 24.80
N ASP A 735 7.57 13.00 24.05
CA ASP A 735 8.04 13.10 22.66
C ASP A 735 6.87 13.25 21.66
N GLY A 736 5.61 13.16 22.12
CA GLY A 736 4.42 13.29 21.28
C GLY A 736 4.17 12.08 20.36
N VAL A 737 4.72 10.91 20.70
CA VAL A 737 4.58 9.68 19.93
C VAL A 737 3.28 8.96 20.27
N ILE A 738 2.91 8.90 21.56
CA ILE A 738 1.67 8.28 22.04
C ILE A 738 0.86 9.31 22.85
N PRO A 739 -0.48 9.24 22.84
CA PRO A 739 -1.28 10.11 23.68
C PRO A 739 -1.24 9.65 25.14
N LEU A 740 -1.40 10.60 26.07
CA LEU A 740 -1.40 10.30 27.51
C LEU A 740 -2.45 9.26 27.90
N SER A 741 -3.59 9.22 27.18
CA SER A 741 -4.68 8.28 27.38
C SER A 741 -4.31 6.80 27.12
N GLU A 742 -3.17 6.51 26.49
CA GLU A 742 -2.73 5.12 26.30
C GLU A 742 -2.05 4.53 27.54
N LEU A 743 -1.59 5.36 28.50
CA LEU A 743 -0.85 4.89 29.67
C LEU A 743 -1.61 3.84 30.50
N PRO A 744 -2.88 4.05 30.89
CA PRO A 744 -3.63 3.06 31.67
C PRO A 744 -3.85 1.73 30.94
N ARG A 745 -3.68 1.68 29.62
CA ARG A 745 -3.76 0.43 28.84
C ARG A 745 -2.44 -0.35 28.87
N VAL A 746 -1.32 0.37 28.89
CA VAL A 746 0.01 -0.25 28.91
C VAL A 746 0.51 -0.53 30.32
N LEU A 747 0.17 0.30 31.30
CA LEU A 747 0.64 0.13 32.67
C LEU A 747 -0.51 -0.29 33.61
N PRO A 748 -0.28 -1.25 34.51
CA PRO A 748 -1.21 -1.45 35.63
C PRO A 748 -1.15 -0.24 36.58
N ALA A 749 -2.27 0.06 37.25
CA ALA A 749 -2.40 1.22 38.15
C ALA A 749 -1.27 1.29 39.21
N GLU A 750 -0.87 0.14 39.76
CA GLU A 750 0.21 0.03 40.75
C GLU A 750 1.59 0.47 40.24
N ARG A 751 1.78 0.52 38.91
CA ARG A 751 3.04 0.94 38.25
C ARG A 751 2.93 2.30 37.55
N MET A 752 1.86 3.04 37.81
CA MET A 752 1.71 4.41 37.32
C MET A 752 2.60 5.39 38.09
N ALA A 753 2.82 5.13 39.39
CA ALA A 753 3.72 5.92 40.22
C ALA A 753 5.20 5.57 39.98
N GLU A 754 6.11 6.47 40.33
CA GLU A 754 7.55 6.27 40.16
C GLU A 754 8.07 5.13 41.06
N GLU A 755 8.75 4.16 40.45
CA GLU A 755 9.46 3.10 41.16
C GLU A 755 10.85 3.60 41.54
N ARG A 756 11.04 3.97 42.81
CA ARG A 756 12.36 4.42 43.31
C ARG A 756 13.11 3.26 43.96
N PRO A 757 14.43 3.10 43.70
CA PRO A 757 15.26 2.26 44.54
C PRO A 757 15.20 2.78 45.98
N PRO A 758 15.29 1.93 47.02
CA PRO A 758 15.41 2.42 48.39
C PRO A 758 16.61 3.37 48.45
N ASP A 759 16.43 4.52 49.11
CA ASP A 759 17.53 5.44 49.38
C ASP A 759 18.70 4.63 49.91
N LYS A 760 19.86 4.69 49.23
CA LYS A 760 21.08 4.08 49.75
C LYS A 760 21.34 4.73 51.10
N VAL A 761 21.01 4.02 52.18
CA VAL A 761 21.45 4.35 53.53
C VAL A 761 22.97 4.15 53.50
N HIS A 762 23.68 5.24 53.20
CA HIS A 762 25.13 5.32 53.28
C HIS A 762 25.58 5.41 54.73
#